data_AF-A0A3B8HHS0-F1
#
_entry.id   AF-A0A3B8HHS0-F1
#
_cell.length_a   1.000
_cell.length_b   1.000
_cell.length_c   1.000
_cell.angle_alpha   90.00
_cell.angle_beta   90.00
_cell.angle_gamma   90.00
#
_symmetry.space_group_name_H-M   'P 1'
#
loop_
_entity.id
_entity.type
_entity.pdbx_description
1 polymer ?
#
loop_
_entity_poly.entity_id
_entity_poly.type
_entity_poly.pdbx_seq_one_letter_code
_entity_poly.pdbx_strand_id
1 'polypeptide(L)'
;MREALSPYVAVIIGVFPWFFFPTISSSTSLEEEVRIADQSFNRNDTAQALTIYRRMQQTLEKGKPIEPLRSEVINNIAAAYLVEGNLLEFQRHFGLAKSLKQEYGKQGLLKQTKKSPGQLLINGGFEDGLVFPWGTGHWESSEGRFRFGIWWNSKNARAFMKIDQDERHSGQRSLRITNFSPAAPHVFTTVSQRISGLKPNTIYRVSCFAKAQDLAPGAVSFAIDADWGKRLPSLPAGTYDWQEFSSTINIGHNDYIDFRILHQSTGTMWLDDIEIRELESREEPTPLQKVESLYDMAEYDEALKLCLELEKKYREDQGVLRHVRLYLGRIQQVLGDYDKAMEAIKWAVTNGLSRGNIDLARTYYLLGDYETAKETFLKSYEVVKGDQGTESLVLHELSRCQLALSQLDEALASQRRSYHILKHIENRHGQALSLSQLGEIHQRLHDNLAARDRYMEALTLARQLQDRKLESDILINLASCAYQQNQAETASQYTDQALRLKESTHDSLGLVRALHVRGRLMVARGDLTAARESYQKAISLLEEISRTVSDVSRDAKATFLKQFNQLYREYVELLLRLYQKSKSQPFQEEAFRIVEQARSRVFTEMMTEARAMRSFAESSPGEFGRLLEQERRLTLGLHLLHKQLLQATERRDTARIQSVRGRLENEEAQLRTVRTGIEKTYPRFADLRNPKPLQVQDVQSLLGADEAVLSYFVTSGLSGLWAITRDKVEFKILPMTRGEIIQRSERFRHGFVEMAHTIGKTLAEASDERFRAVFSDFACDDSHQLYRLLVLPVEPLIRSKAYVFLALDDLLYKLPFETLLTEPFTQDLKNHPIPGDSLSQARFWVKTHNLSYLPSLSVLRSLRTWKKATTGNQAPLLAFADPMVHLPGGKDAEPGGAQRGSRSSRLRTLQTRSVLPEIGFAPLPDAREEALQVARVLEAPVDRYVYLQDRATEANLKSLPLNTFRNLLFATHGLLAGEFGPGTQPALVFSSVNDPENDGLLEMGEILGLDFNADLAVLSACNTASGSGEEDRGEGFAGLTRSFMYAGARSLLVTEWSVESTSARTLVQTTFSKIKEGHPKAEALAMAKREAISSNALISYGRDRMVSIAHPFFWAPYVLVGET
;
A
#
# COMPACT_ATOMS: atom_id res chain seq x y z
N MET A 1 -33.21 37.47 55.62
CA MET A 1 -32.92 38.81 55.07
C MET A 1 -31.95 38.65 53.90
N ARG A 2 -32.51 38.73 52.68
CA ARG A 2 -31.96 38.98 51.31
C ARG A 2 -30.58 38.39 50.95
N GLU A 3 -30.48 37.25 50.24
CA GLU A 3 -30.54 37.02 48.76
C GLU A 3 -29.12 36.84 48.19
N ALA A 4 -28.77 35.99 47.21
CA ALA A 4 -29.16 34.68 46.69
C ALA A 4 -28.03 34.27 45.69
N LEU A 5 -27.93 32.98 45.38
CA LEU A 5 -26.93 32.34 44.50
C LEU A 5 -26.97 32.79 43.01
N SER A 6 -25.85 32.54 42.31
CA SER A 6 -25.58 32.63 40.85
C SER A 6 -26.65 31.99 39.93
N PRO A 7 -26.79 32.44 38.65
CA PRO A 7 -26.29 31.60 37.55
C PRO A 7 -25.73 32.34 36.30
N TYR A 8 -25.10 31.53 35.45
CA TYR A 8 -24.35 31.73 34.20
C TYR A 8 -25.10 32.29 32.96
N VAL A 9 -24.28 32.49 31.89
CA VAL A 9 -24.55 32.43 30.42
C VAL A 9 -24.84 33.80 29.78
N ALA A 10 -24.25 34.28 28.67
CA ALA A 10 -23.64 33.67 27.49
C ALA A 10 -22.68 34.68 26.80
N VAL A 11 -21.53 34.24 26.28
CA VAL A 11 -21.25 34.00 24.83
C VAL A 11 -21.21 35.26 23.97
N ILE A 12 -20.02 35.62 23.45
CA ILE A 12 -19.77 35.72 22.00
C ILE A 12 -18.39 35.11 21.68
N ILE A 13 -18.45 34.09 20.82
CA ILE A 13 -17.39 33.41 20.07
C ILE A 13 -16.92 34.29 18.91
N GLY A 14 -15.63 34.19 18.52
CA GLY A 14 -15.12 34.65 17.23
C GLY A 14 -13.60 34.81 17.27
N VAL A 15 -12.82 33.74 17.09
CA VAL A 15 -12.23 33.30 15.80
C VAL A 15 -11.30 34.37 15.19
N PHE A 16 -10.02 33.98 15.04
CA PHE A 16 -8.94 34.45 14.13
C PHE A 16 -9.42 35.32 12.94
N PRO A 17 -8.66 36.27 12.33
CA PRO A 17 -7.25 36.12 11.90
C PRO A 17 -6.37 37.42 11.77
N TRP A 18 -5.05 37.21 11.57
CA TRP A 18 -4.11 37.93 10.67
C TRP A 18 -3.67 39.38 10.97
N PHE A 19 -2.35 39.57 11.18
CA PHE A 19 -1.62 40.79 10.80
C PHE A 19 -0.36 40.42 10.00
N PHE A 20 -0.34 40.82 8.74
CA PHE A 20 0.85 41.12 7.94
C PHE A 20 0.64 42.50 7.31
N PHE A 21 1.73 43.28 7.26
CA PHE A 21 1.83 44.67 6.81
C PHE A 21 1.73 44.85 5.28
N PRO A 22 0.93 45.82 4.79
CA PRO A 22 1.05 46.41 3.45
C PRO A 22 1.94 47.65 3.49
N THR A 23 2.89 47.76 2.57
CA THR A 23 3.54 49.02 2.24
C THR A 23 2.70 49.67 1.16
N ILE A 24 2.41 50.94 1.40
CA ILE A 24 2.00 51.88 0.37
C ILE A 24 3.16 52.87 0.28
N SER A 25 3.73 52.99 -0.91
CA SER A 25 4.70 54.03 -1.23
C SER A 25 4.04 55.41 -1.16
N SER A 26 4.40 56.27 -0.20
CA SER A 26 4.58 57.72 -0.42
C SER A 26 5.02 58.51 0.84
N SER A 27 5.99 59.41 0.62
CA SER A 27 6.50 60.49 1.48
C SER A 27 7.31 60.12 2.73
N THR A 28 8.60 60.40 2.65
CA THR A 28 9.70 60.21 3.61
C THR A 28 9.62 61.01 4.92
N SER A 29 8.44 61.24 5.50
CA SER A 29 8.31 61.95 6.80
C SER A 29 7.54 61.17 7.88
N LEU A 30 6.52 60.37 7.53
CA LEU A 30 5.69 59.69 8.53
C LEU A 30 6.32 58.41 9.09
N GLU A 31 7.02 57.64 8.27
CA GLU A 31 7.72 56.41 8.71
C GLU A 31 8.84 56.70 9.71
N GLU A 32 9.52 57.84 9.53
CA GLU A 32 10.54 58.31 10.46
C GLU A 32 9.92 58.79 11.78
N GLU A 33 8.74 59.42 11.74
CA GLU A 33 7.99 59.76 12.96
C GLU A 33 7.48 58.50 13.70
N VAL A 34 7.01 57.46 13.00
CA VAL A 34 6.69 56.15 13.62
C VAL A 34 7.92 55.62 14.33
N ARG A 35 9.05 55.57 13.62
CA ARG A 35 10.31 55.02 14.15
C ARG A 35 10.78 55.78 15.39
N ILE A 36 10.72 57.11 15.38
CA ILE A 36 11.10 57.94 16.54
C ILE A 36 10.10 57.76 17.70
N ALA A 37 8.80 57.66 17.41
CA ALA A 37 7.77 57.44 18.42
C ALA A 37 7.89 56.05 19.08
N ASP A 38 8.11 55.01 18.28
CA ASP A 38 8.34 53.64 18.73
C ASP A 38 9.65 53.56 19.54
N GLN A 39 10.72 54.22 19.09
CA GLN A 39 11.96 54.32 19.87
C GLN A 39 11.77 55.06 21.20
N SER A 40 10.95 56.11 21.24
CA SER A 40 10.62 56.83 22.48
C SER A 40 9.77 55.96 23.40
N PHE A 41 8.79 55.25 22.86
CA PHE A 41 7.94 54.31 23.60
C PHE A 41 8.75 53.15 24.19
N ASN A 42 9.65 52.56 23.40
CA ASN A 42 10.52 51.47 23.82
C ASN A 42 11.57 51.92 24.85
N ARG A 43 11.95 53.20 24.85
CA ARG A 43 12.77 53.82 25.91
C ARG A 43 11.95 54.25 27.14
N ASN A 44 10.66 53.91 27.18
CA ASN A 44 9.72 54.23 28.25
C ASN A 44 9.46 55.74 28.43
N ASP A 45 9.78 56.57 27.42
CA ASP A 45 9.36 57.97 27.33
C ASP A 45 7.97 58.02 26.68
N THR A 46 6.96 57.57 27.43
CA THR A 46 5.58 57.47 26.96
C THR A 46 4.97 58.83 26.64
N ALA A 47 5.44 59.90 27.30
CA ALA A 47 4.98 61.26 27.06
C ALA A 47 5.44 61.80 25.70
N GLN A 48 6.71 61.57 25.34
CA GLN A 48 7.22 61.91 24.01
C GLN A 48 6.57 61.03 22.94
N ALA A 49 6.45 59.72 23.19
CA ALA A 49 5.79 58.80 22.27
C ALA A 49 4.33 59.18 22.00
N LEU A 50 3.53 59.45 23.05
CA LEU A 50 2.14 59.90 22.92
C LEU A 50 2.03 61.23 22.18
N THR A 51 2.97 62.15 22.40
CA THR A 51 2.99 63.44 21.70
C THR A 51 3.19 63.25 20.20
N ILE A 52 4.08 62.35 19.80
CA ILE A 52 4.36 62.06 18.40
C ILE A 52 3.21 61.25 17.80
N TYR A 53 2.75 60.18 18.44
CA TYR A 53 1.63 59.38 17.94
C TYR A 53 0.33 60.19 17.80
N ARG A 54 0.01 61.10 18.74
CA ARG A 54 -1.18 61.97 18.61
C ARG A 54 -1.04 62.98 17.48
N ARG A 55 0.16 63.52 17.26
CA ARG A 55 0.45 64.38 16.11
C ARG A 55 0.23 63.61 14.80
N MET A 56 0.74 62.39 14.72
CA MET A 56 0.54 61.50 13.58
C MET A 56 -0.93 61.15 13.37
N GLN A 57 -1.67 60.86 14.46
CA GLN A 57 -3.11 60.63 14.41
C GLN A 57 -3.85 61.82 13.80
N GLN A 58 -3.54 63.05 14.24
CA GLN A 58 -4.15 64.27 13.69
C GLN A 58 -3.80 64.51 12.22
N THR A 59 -2.57 64.19 11.81
CA THR A 59 -2.13 64.28 10.41
C THR A 59 -2.87 63.26 9.53
N LEU A 60 -3.03 62.04 10.02
CA LEU A 60 -3.77 60.95 9.35
C LEU A 60 -5.29 61.18 9.33
N GLU A 61 -5.81 62.07 10.18
CA GLU A 61 -7.22 62.51 10.20
C GLU A 61 -7.51 63.67 9.23
N LYS A 62 -6.51 64.46 8.83
CA LYS A 62 -6.67 65.65 7.96
C LYS A 62 -6.31 65.43 6.47
N GLY A 63 -5.62 64.35 6.12
CA GLY A 63 -5.21 64.01 4.74
C GLY A 63 -6.02 62.86 4.10
N LYS A 64 -5.83 62.58 2.80
CA LYS A 64 -6.28 61.31 2.19
C LYS A 64 -5.48 60.18 2.85
N PRO A 65 -6.10 59.28 3.65
CA PRO A 65 -5.37 58.44 4.59
C PRO A 65 -4.59 57.30 3.92
N ILE A 66 -3.40 56.97 4.46
CA ILE A 66 -2.82 55.63 4.37
C ILE A 66 -3.59 54.79 5.39
N GLU A 67 -4.69 54.19 4.94
CA GLU A 67 -5.73 53.61 5.79
C GLU A 67 -5.21 52.60 6.85
N PRO A 68 -4.31 51.63 6.53
CA PRO A 68 -3.79 50.70 7.54
C PRO A 68 -2.99 51.39 8.67
N LEU A 69 -2.18 52.39 8.33
CA LEU A 69 -1.26 53.07 9.26
C LEU A 69 -2.00 53.87 10.34
N ARG A 70 -3.18 54.41 10.01
CA ARG A 70 -4.04 55.12 10.97
C ARG A 70 -4.47 54.22 12.13
N SER A 71 -4.82 52.99 11.83
CA SER A 71 -5.22 52.03 12.86
C SER A 71 -4.06 51.57 13.75
N GLU A 72 -2.85 51.57 13.20
CA GLU A 72 -1.63 51.19 13.92
C GLU A 72 -1.17 52.30 14.87
N VAL A 73 -1.17 53.55 14.41
CA VAL A 73 -0.87 54.71 15.27
C VAL A 73 -1.84 54.79 16.45
N ILE A 74 -3.15 54.56 16.22
CA ILE A 74 -4.15 54.55 17.30
C ILE A 74 -3.94 53.36 18.26
N ASN A 75 -3.50 52.20 17.76
CA ASN A 75 -3.15 51.06 18.59
C ASN A 75 -1.90 51.33 19.44
N ASN A 76 -0.92 52.04 18.91
CA ASN A 76 0.29 52.42 19.64
C ASN A 76 -0.01 53.49 20.71
N ILE A 77 -0.97 54.39 20.47
CA ILE A 77 -1.50 55.30 21.50
C ILE A 77 -2.15 54.49 22.63
N ALA A 78 -2.93 53.46 22.30
CA ALA A 78 -3.52 52.57 23.30
C ALA A 78 -2.43 51.88 24.14
N ALA A 79 -1.39 51.35 23.49
CA ALA A 79 -0.25 50.73 24.16
C ALA A 79 0.47 51.72 25.10
N ALA A 80 0.66 52.97 24.67
CA ALA A 80 1.26 54.01 25.51
C ALA A 80 0.42 54.34 26.74
N TYR A 81 -0.90 54.46 26.62
CA TYR A 81 -1.78 54.64 27.78
C TYR A 81 -1.87 53.44 28.71
N LEU A 82 -1.71 52.23 28.17
CA LEU A 82 -1.63 51.01 28.98
C LEU A 82 -0.37 51.03 29.86
N VAL A 83 0.76 51.47 29.29
CA VAL A 83 2.03 51.63 30.02
C VAL A 83 1.95 52.73 31.08
N GLU A 84 1.19 53.81 30.83
CA GLU A 84 0.89 54.85 31.83
C GLU A 84 -0.15 54.43 32.89
N GLY A 85 -0.77 53.25 32.76
CA GLY A 85 -1.81 52.76 33.67
C GLY A 85 -3.18 53.43 33.47
N ASN A 86 -3.37 54.20 32.39
CA ASN A 86 -4.65 54.84 32.06
C ASN A 86 -5.55 53.89 31.25
N LEU A 87 -6.15 52.94 31.97
CA LEU A 87 -6.98 51.86 31.40
C LEU A 87 -8.21 52.37 30.61
N LEU A 88 -8.76 53.52 30.99
CA LEU A 88 -9.91 54.12 30.30
C LEU A 88 -9.54 54.58 28.90
N GLU A 89 -8.43 55.30 28.77
CA GLU A 89 -7.93 55.78 27.47
C GLU A 89 -7.38 54.63 26.63
N PHE A 90 -6.76 53.61 27.26
CA PHE A 90 -6.39 52.36 26.58
C PHE A 90 -7.60 51.70 25.92
N GLN A 91 -8.67 51.44 26.68
CA GLN A 91 -9.87 50.78 26.16
C GLN A 91 -10.51 51.58 25.01
N ARG A 92 -10.53 52.91 25.13
CA ARG A 92 -11.08 53.80 24.10
C ARG A 92 -10.30 53.71 22.78
N HIS A 93 -8.97 53.84 22.82
CA HIS A 93 -8.15 53.84 21.60
C HIS A 93 -7.99 52.43 21.04
N PHE A 94 -7.91 51.41 21.89
CA PHE A 94 -7.88 50.02 21.46
C PHE A 94 -9.18 49.61 20.75
N GLY A 95 -10.33 50.04 21.27
CA GLY A 95 -11.63 49.84 20.62
C GLY A 95 -11.71 50.52 19.25
N LEU A 96 -11.20 51.75 19.14
CA LEU A 96 -11.18 52.52 17.88
C LEU A 96 -10.23 51.91 16.84
N ALA A 97 -9.03 51.48 17.24
CA ALA A 97 -8.09 50.79 16.35
C ALA A 97 -8.70 49.49 15.80
N LYS A 98 -9.44 48.77 16.65
CA LYS A 98 -10.14 47.53 16.27
C LYS A 98 -11.25 47.78 15.25
N SER A 99 -12.07 48.81 15.42
CA SER A 99 -13.13 49.12 14.46
C SER A 99 -12.58 49.53 13.09
N LEU A 100 -11.51 50.33 13.07
CA LEU A 100 -10.85 50.74 11.82
C LEU A 100 -10.23 49.56 11.08
N LYS A 101 -9.56 48.63 11.79
CA LYS A 101 -8.97 47.41 11.18
C LYS A 101 -10.03 46.49 10.57
N GLN A 102 -11.20 46.38 11.19
CA GLN A 102 -12.32 45.62 10.65
C GLN A 102 -12.91 46.27 9.39
N GLU A 103 -12.93 47.60 9.34
CA GLU A 103 -13.38 48.36 8.17
C GLU A 103 -12.42 48.17 6.98
N TYR A 104 -11.10 48.26 7.20
CA TYR A 104 -10.09 48.06 6.16
C TYR A 104 -9.97 46.61 5.67
N GLY A 105 -10.18 45.64 6.56
CA GLY A 105 -10.25 44.22 6.21
C GLY A 105 -11.41 43.89 5.26
N LYS A 106 -12.56 44.56 5.41
CA LYS A 106 -13.71 44.43 4.50
C LYS A 106 -13.47 45.03 3.12
N GLN A 107 -12.56 46.01 3.02
CA GLN A 107 -12.24 46.70 1.76
C GLN A 107 -11.05 46.07 1.00
N GLY A 108 -10.43 45.00 1.52
CA GLY A 108 -9.37 44.26 0.83
C GLY A 108 -8.02 44.97 0.72
N LEU A 109 -7.78 45.98 1.57
CA LEU A 109 -6.62 46.88 1.49
C LEU A 109 -5.36 46.37 2.22
N LEU A 110 -5.36 45.11 2.68
CA LEU A 110 -4.22 44.51 3.40
C LEU A 110 -3.38 43.60 2.47
N LYS A 111 -2.29 44.12 1.85
CA LYS A 111 -1.29 43.34 1.08
C LYS A 111 -0.01 43.06 1.91
N GLN A 112 0.83 42.08 1.51
CA GLN A 112 2.11 41.71 2.15
C GLN A 112 3.32 42.44 1.57
N THR A 113 4.41 42.60 2.33
CA THR A 113 5.64 43.31 1.90
C THR A 113 6.98 42.64 2.17
N LYS A 114 7.96 43.00 1.33
CA LYS A 114 9.34 42.52 1.26
C LYS A 114 10.33 43.38 2.08
N LYS A 115 11.26 42.66 2.75
CA LYS A 115 12.69 42.86 3.08
C LYS A 115 13.23 44.20 3.63
N SER A 116 14.07 44.07 4.67
CA SER A 116 15.37 44.76 4.80
C SER A 116 16.47 43.74 5.20
N PRO A 117 17.72 43.87 4.71
CA PRO A 117 18.81 42.95 5.01
C PRO A 117 19.79 43.48 6.09
N GLY A 118 20.27 42.59 6.95
CA GLY A 118 21.55 42.71 7.64
C GLY A 118 21.54 43.41 9.00
N GLN A 119 21.43 42.64 10.09
CA GLN A 119 22.46 42.47 11.13
C GLN A 119 21.92 41.55 12.23
N LEU A 120 22.70 40.50 12.51
CA LEU A 120 22.53 39.55 13.60
C LEU A 120 22.98 40.22 14.90
N LEU A 121 22.29 39.91 15.99
CA LEU A 121 22.59 40.35 17.36
C LEU A 121 24.09 40.30 17.65
N ILE A 122 24.68 41.46 17.90
CA ILE A 122 25.98 41.59 18.57
C ILE A 122 25.74 42.56 19.73
N ASN A 123 25.79 42.01 20.96
CA ASN A 123 25.78 42.73 22.24
C ASN A 123 24.43 43.42 22.63
N GLY A 124 23.70 42.85 23.60
CA GLY A 124 22.66 43.57 24.38
C GLY A 124 21.21 43.66 23.85
N GLY A 125 20.84 42.94 22.78
CA GLY A 125 19.54 43.11 22.09
C GLY A 125 18.31 42.38 22.65
N PHE A 126 18.19 42.15 23.96
CA PHE A 126 16.92 41.64 24.54
C PHE A 126 15.79 42.68 24.46
N GLU A 127 16.16 43.96 24.39
CA GLU A 127 15.25 45.12 24.36
C GLU A 127 14.83 45.50 22.91
N ASP A 128 15.59 45.06 21.90
CA ASP A 128 15.51 45.57 20.51
C ASP A 128 14.85 44.61 19.50
N GLY A 129 14.29 43.46 19.92
CA GLY A 129 13.64 42.58 18.93
C GLY A 129 13.14 41.20 19.32
N LEU A 130 12.82 40.90 20.58
CA LEU A 130 12.07 39.67 20.88
C LEU A 130 10.61 39.85 20.43
N VAL A 131 10.10 38.95 19.57
CA VAL A 131 8.71 38.99 19.07
C VAL A 131 7.91 37.87 19.73
N PHE A 132 6.75 38.27 20.26
CA PHE A 132 5.92 37.51 21.19
C PHE A 132 5.14 36.35 20.55
N PRO A 133 5.10 35.16 21.18
CA PRO A 133 3.93 34.30 21.19
C PRO A 133 2.95 34.78 22.28
N TRP A 134 1.65 34.80 21.98
CA TRP A 134 0.59 35.37 22.82
C TRP A 134 0.50 34.79 24.25
N GLY A 135 0.64 35.63 25.29
CA GLY A 135 0.42 35.29 26.70
C GLY A 135 0.58 36.47 27.67
N THR A 136 0.18 36.29 28.94
CA THR A 136 0.39 37.27 30.03
C THR A 136 1.45 36.76 31.01
N GLY A 137 2.46 37.56 31.33
CA GLY A 137 3.52 37.23 32.29
C GLY A 137 4.04 38.46 33.05
N HIS A 138 4.85 38.23 34.09
CA HIS A 138 5.46 39.30 34.90
C HIS A 138 6.96 39.39 34.60
N TRP A 139 7.47 40.61 34.47
CA TRP A 139 8.92 40.87 34.41
C TRP A 139 9.30 41.97 35.40
N GLU A 140 10.55 41.99 35.82
CA GLU A 140 11.08 43.01 36.74
C GLU A 140 11.87 44.05 35.95
N SER A 141 11.48 45.33 36.05
CA SER A 141 12.15 46.41 35.34
C SER A 141 13.55 46.69 35.89
N SER A 142 14.35 47.46 35.15
CA SER A 142 15.66 47.98 35.59
C SER A 142 15.60 48.76 36.92
N GLU A 143 14.40 49.17 37.35
CA GLU A 143 14.12 49.86 38.61
C GLU A 143 13.66 48.91 39.74
N GLY A 144 13.69 47.59 39.53
CA GLY A 144 13.29 46.59 40.53
C GLY A 144 11.78 46.47 40.76
N ARG A 145 10.94 47.00 39.85
CA ARG A 145 9.47 46.92 39.95
C ARG A 145 8.92 45.83 39.04
N PHE A 146 8.03 44.98 39.57
CA PHE A 146 7.28 44.03 38.76
C PHE A 146 6.29 44.79 37.87
N ARG A 147 6.48 44.71 36.55
CA ARG A 147 5.58 45.27 35.54
C ARG A 147 4.90 44.15 34.75
N PHE A 148 3.70 44.42 34.27
CA PHE A 148 2.99 43.53 33.36
C PHE A 148 3.70 43.58 31.99
N GLY A 149 4.14 42.44 31.48
CA GLY A 149 4.82 42.34 30.19
C GLY A 149 4.16 41.30 29.30
N ILE A 150 4.27 41.49 27.99
CA ILE A 150 3.84 40.49 27.01
C ILE A 150 4.93 39.42 27.02
N TRP A 151 4.75 38.34 27.76
CA TRP A 151 5.62 37.14 27.73
C TRP A 151 4.72 35.93 27.96
N TRP A 152 5.12 34.77 27.46
CA TRP A 152 4.25 33.60 27.49
C TRP A 152 4.63 32.59 28.58
N ASN A 153 3.73 32.48 29.56
CA ASN A 153 3.64 31.38 30.52
C ASN A 153 2.45 30.50 30.11
N SER A 154 2.67 29.20 29.95
CA SER A 154 1.61 28.27 29.56
C SER A 154 0.81 27.78 30.77
N LYS A 155 -0.53 27.69 30.63
CA LYS A 155 -1.58 27.12 31.50
C LYS A 155 -1.58 27.45 33.02
N ASN A 156 -0.44 27.49 33.71
CA ASN A 156 -0.24 27.84 35.13
C ASN A 156 1.26 28.02 35.52
N ALA A 157 2.18 28.19 34.57
CA ALA A 157 3.61 28.30 34.88
C ALA A 157 3.91 29.52 35.77
N ARG A 158 4.46 29.27 36.96
CA ARG A 158 5.03 30.28 37.86
C ARG A 158 6.49 30.50 37.50
N ALA A 159 6.71 31.37 36.53
CA ALA A 159 8.05 31.78 36.12
C ALA A 159 8.08 33.29 35.91
N PHE A 160 9.24 33.89 36.15
CA PHE A 160 9.49 35.29 35.84
C PHE A 160 10.80 35.42 35.07
N MET A 161 10.89 36.49 34.29
CA MET A 161 12.08 36.85 33.53
C MET A 161 12.50 38.27 33.92
N LYS A 162 13.81 38.52 33.95
CA LYS A 162 14.38 39.83 34.26
C LYS A 162 15.60 40.05 33.37
N ILE A 163 15.80 41.28 32.95
CA ILE A 163 17.09 41.70 32.41
C ILE A 163 17.99 42.04 33.60
N ASP A 164 19.04 41.24 33.78
CA ASP A 164 19.94 41.31 34.92
C ASP A 164 21.17 42.15 34.55
N GLN A 165 21.46 43.18 35.34
CA GLN A 165 22.61 44.05 35.14
C GLN A 165 23.78 43.65 36.05
N ASP A 166 23.48 42.94 37.14
CA ASP A 166 24.46 42.61 38.18
C ASP A 166 25.21 41.32 37.82
N GLU A 167 24.52 40.36 37.19
CA GLU A 167 25.06 39.06 36.80
C GLU A 167 25.10 38.94 35.26
N ARG A 168 26.30 38.95 34.66
CA ARG A 168 26.49 38.94 33.20
C ARG A 168 27.82 38.28 32.80
N HIS A 169 27.90 37.74 31.59
CA HIS A 169 29.13 37.19 31.03
C HIS A 169 29.96 38.29 30.37
N SER A 170 29.33 39.08 29.49
CA SER A 170 29.96 40.20 28.80
C SER A 170 28.96 41.34 28.57
N GLY A 171 29.42 42.49 28.05
CA GLY A 171 28.52 43.62 27.80
C GLY A 171 27.90 44.26 29.06
N GLN A 172 26.67 44.78 28.92
CA GLN A 172 25.99 45.55 29.99
C GLN A 172 24.85 44.79 30.69
N ARG A 173 24.30 43.71 30.12
CA ARG A 173 23.06 43.05 30.60
C ARG A 173 23.00 41.58 30.18
N SER A 174 22.37 40.72 30.97
CA SER A 174 22.02 39.33 30.61
C SER A 174 20.51 39.04 30.79
N LEU A 175 20.00 37.96 30.20
CA LEU A 175 18.61 37.52 30.41
C LEU A 175 18.55 36.47 31.52
N ARG A 176 17.89 36.81 32.63
CA ARG A 176 17.58 35.88 33.71
C ARG A 176 16.18 35.30 33.55
N ILE A 177 16.07 33.97 33.63
CA ILE A 177 14.82 33.22 33.64
C ILE A 177 14.79 32.40 34.93
N THR A 178 13.76 32.61 35.76
CA THR A 178 13.54 31.80 36.97
C THR A 178 12.18 31.13 36.87
N ASN A 179 12.17 29.80 36.91
CA ASN A 179 10.94 29.03 36.91
C ASN A 179 10.79 28.26 38.22
N PHE A 180 9.64 28.41 38.86
CA PHE A 180 9.26 27.75 40.12
C PHE A 180 8.33 26.56 39.90
N SER A 181 7.97 26.27 38.65
CA SER A 181 7.04 25.21 38.28
C SER A 181 7.80 23.92 38.04
N PRO A 182 7.46 22.81 38.73
CA PRO A 182 7.96 21.49 38.37
C PRO A 182 7.55 21.12 36.94
N ALA A 183 8.32 20.23 36.32
CA ALA A 183 8.02 19.72 34.98
C ALA A 183 6.63 19.09 34.90
N ALA A 184 5.76 19.65 34.06
CA ALA A 184 4.42 19.14 33.81
C ALA A 184 3.97 19.40 32.36
N PRO A 185 3.08 18.57 31.79
CA PRO A 185 2.59 18.76 30.42
C PRO A 185 1.98 20.14 30.24
N HIS A 186 2.44 20.87 29.24
CA HIS A 186 1.96 22.23 28.93
C HIS A 186 2.17 23.27 30.05
N VAL A 187 3.17 23.09 30.93
CA VAL A 187 3.57 24.07 31.95
C VAL A 187 5.03 24.48 31.72
N PHE A 188 5.23 25.64 31.11
CA PHE A 188 6.55 26.19 30.77
C PHE A 188 6.49 27.70 30.54
N THR A 189 7.65 28.34 30.58
CA THR A 189 7.83 29.71 30.14
C THR A 189 8.69 29.75 28.88
N THR A 190 8.39 30.67 27.97
CA THR A 190 9.16 30.79 26.73
C THR A 190 9.45 32.24 26.34
N VAL A 191 10.60 32.41 25.70
CA VAL A 191 11.00 33.61 24.96
C VAL A 191 11.23 33.20 23.52
N SER A 192 10.82 34.02 22.54
CA SER A 192 11.07 33.70 21.13
C SER A 192 11.44 34.91 20.28
N GLN A 193 12.11 34.62 19.17
CA GLN A 193 12.44 35.58 18.13
C GLN A 193 12.51 34.87 16.78
N ARG A 194 11.92 35.50 15.75
CA ARG A 194 12.12 35.08 14.36
C ARG A 194 13.34 35.80 13.79
N ILE A 195 14.29 35.04 13.27
CA ILE A 195 15.51 35.51 12.62
C ILE A 195 15.36 35.21 11.13
N SER A 196 15.13 36.25 10.32
CA SER A 196 14.83 36.15 8.89
C SER A 196 16.02 36.60 8.03
N GLY A 197 16.04 36.19 6.76
CA GLY A 197 17.09 36.57 5.81
C GLY A 197 18.30 35.63 5.80
N LEU A 198 18.13 34.42 6.33
CA LEU A 198 19.12 33.35 6.31
C LEU A 198 19.14 32.66 4.94
N LYS A 199 20.27 32.06 4.58
CA LYS A 199 20.43 31.30 3.34
C LYS A 199 19.76 29.92 3.50
N PRO A 200 18.79 29.55 2.64
CA PRO A 200 18.22 28.21 2.65
C PRO A 200 19.29 27.12 2.48
N ASN A 201 19.02 25.94 3.03
CA ASN A 201 19.85 24.74 3.04
C ASN A 201 21.25 24.95 3.62
N THR A 202 21.42 25.97 4.46
CA THR A 202 22.70 26.31 5.09
C THR A 202 22.68 25.87 6.55
N ILE A 203 23.83 25.40 7.03
CA ILE A 203 24.03 25.03 8.42
C ILE A 203 24.46 26.27 9.20
N TYR A 204 23.78 26.54 10.30
CA TYR A 204 24.10 27.62 11.22
C TYR A 204 24.58 27.05 12.55
N ARG A 205 25.63 27.63 13.14
CA ARG A 205 25.98 27.42 14.55
C ARG A 205 25.19 28.41 15.37
N VAL A 206 24.51 27.91 16.39
CA VAL A 206 23.86 28.71 17.42
C VAL A 206 24.67 28.53 18.70
N SER A 207 25.16 29.62 19.28
CA SER A 207 25.92 29.64 20.52
C SER A 207 25.34 30.62 21.52
N CYS A 208 25.57 30.37 22.81
CA CYS A 208 25.22 31.27 23.90
C CYS A 208 26.11 30.99 25.12
N PHE A 209 26.32 31.98 25.97
CA PHE A 209 26.85 31.76 27.31
C PHE A 209 25.69 31.57 28.29
N ALA A 210 25.79 30.57 29.16
CA ALA A 210 24.78 30.30 30.16
C ALA A 210 25.39 30.08 31.55
N LYS A 211 24.70 30.60 32.57
CA LYS A 211 24.96 30.36 34.00
C LYS A 211 23.70 29.78 34.63
N ALA A 212 23.84 28.82 35.55
CA ALA A 212 22.71 28.10 36.15
C ALA A 212 22.81 28.03 37.67
N GLN A 213 21.64 28.08 38.32
CA GLN A 213 21.48 27.77 39.73
C GLN A 213 20.30 26.83 39.95
N ASP A 214 20.58 25.66 40.53
CA ASP A 214 19.62 24.60 40.86
C ASP A 214 18.73 24.19 39.67
N LEU A 215 19.33 24.12 38.48
CA LEU A 215 18.60 23.84 37.24
C LEU A 215 18.27 22.34 37.14
N ALA A 216 16.99 21.99 37.04
CA ALA A 216 16.58 20.60 36.89
C ALA A 216 17.00 20.00 35.52
N PRO A 217 17.15 18.66 35.41
CA PRO A 217 17.48 18.00 34.15
C PRO A 217 16.49 18.31 33.03
N GLY A 218 17.01 18.77 31.89
CA GLY A 218 16.19 19.16 30.73
C GLY A 218 15.31 20.38 30.97
N ALA A 219 15.58 21.19 32.00
CA ALA A 219 14.75 22.34 32.33
C ALA A 219 14.77 23.41 31.25
N VAL A 220 15.91 23.63 30.58
CA VAL A 220 16.05 24.64 29.52
C VAL A 220 16.44 24.00 28.20
N SER A 221 15.71 24.32 27.13
CA SER A 221 16.02 23.88 25.77
C SER A 221 15.76 24.99 24.76
N PHE A 222 16.37 24.88 23.57
CA PHE A 222 16.13 25.80 22.47
C PHE A 222 15.33 25.10 21.36
N ALA A 223 14.25 25.72 20.89
CA ALA A 223 13.50 25.29 19.70
C ALA A 223 13.72 26.29 18.57
N ILE A 224 13.86 25.84 17.32
CA ILE A 224 14.41 26.67 16.23
C ILE A 224 13.51 26.69 14.98
N ASP A 225 12.36 26.02 15.03
CA ASP A 225 11.35 26.01 13.98
C ASP A 225 9.94 26.34 14.50
N ALA A 226 9.08 26.83 13.60
CA ALA A 226 7.70 27.20 13.90
C ALA A 226 6.93 26.04 14.55
N ASP A 227 7.20 24.82 14.06
CA ASP A 227 6.50 23.57 14.37
C ASP A 227 7.04 22.81 15.59
N TRP A 228 8.06 23.36 16.29
CA TRP A 228 8.74 22.72 17.43
C TRP A 228 9.43 21.39 17.12
N GLY A 229 9.57 21.03 15.84
CA GLY A 229 10.14 19.78 15.35
C GLY A 229 11.66 19.74 15.37
N LYS A 230 12.33 20.90 15.41
CA LYS A 230 13.79 21.03 15.53
C LYS A 230 14.14 21.67 16.85
N ARG A 231 14.66 20.86 17.78
CA ARG A 231 15.18 21.30 19.07
C ARG A 231 16.68 21.07 19.15
N LEU A 232 17.39 22.02 19.73
CA LEU A 232 18.76 21.80 20.15
C LEU A 232 18.79 20.96 21.43
N PRO A 233 19.91 20.29 21.74
CA PRO A 233 20.12 19.65 23.03
C PRO A 233 19.78 20.59 24.19
N SER A 234 19.18 20.02 25.25
CA SER A 234 18.89 20.79 26.48
C SER A 234 20.18 21.16 27.20
N LEU A 235 20.16 22.29 27.91
CA LEU A 235 21.27 22.68 28.77
C LEU A 235 21.43 21.68 29.94
N PRO A 236 22.66 21.45 30.43
CA PRO A 236 22.93 20.51 31.49
C PRO A 236 22.24 20.92 32.81
N ALA A 237 21.93 19.93 33.64
CA ALA A 237 21.37 20.13 34.96
C ALA A 237 22.43 20.63 35.97
N GLY A 238 21.97 21.23 37.06
CA GLY A 238 22.79 21.59 38.22
C GLY A 238 23.08 23.09 38.32
N THR A 239 24.11 23.41 39.09
CA THR A 239 24.57 24.78 39.35
C THR A 239 25.95 24.93 38.73
N TYR A 240 26.11 25.90 37.83
CA TYR A 240 27.37 26.18 37.16
C TYR A 240 27.48 27.66 36.82
N ASP A 241 28.70 28.16 36.84
CA ASP A 241 29.01 29.53 36.40
C ASP A 241 29.02 29.63 34.87
N TRP A 242 29.23 30.83 34.32
CA TRP A 242 29.18 31.10 32.88
C TRP A 242 30.01 30.11 32.04
N GLN A 243 29.33 29.40 31.14
CA GLN A 243 29.92 28.46 30.18
C GLN A 243 29.33 28.68 28.79
N GLU A 244 30.14 28.48 27.74
CA GLU A 244 29.67 28.52 26.35
C GLU A 244 28.96 27.21 25.99
N PHE A 245 27.78 27.33 25.42
CA PHE A 245 27.02 26.24 24.82
C PHE A 245 26.79 26.53 23.35
N SER A 246 26.95 25.51 22.51
CA SER A 246 26.67 25.67 21.09
C SER A 246 26.12 24.40 20.46
N SER A 247 25.35 24.57 19.38
CA SER A 247 24.86 23.48 18.56
C SER A 247 24.64 23.94 17.13
N THR A 248 24.67 23.01 16.18
CA THR A 248 24.43 23.31 14.77
C THR A 248 23.00 23.00 14.35
N ILE A 249 22.47 23.75 13.40
CA ILE A 249 21.17 23.48 12.79
C ILE A 249 21.19 23.67 11.28
N ASN A 250 20.63 22.70 10.54
CA ASN A 250 20.29 22.87 9.13
C ASN A 250 18.86 23.40 9.03
N ILE A 251 18.70 24.61 8.50
CA ILE A 251 17.38 25.25 8.39
C ILE A 251 16.55 24.72 7.21
N GLY A 252 17.10 23.81 6.40
CA GLY A 252 16.42 23.23 5.24
C GLY A 252 15.99 24.32 4.26
N HIS A 253 14.85 24.16 3.60
CA HIS A 253 14.36 25.15 2.62
C HIS A 253 13.95 26.51 3.21
N ASN A 254 14.00 26.69 4.53
CA ASN A 254 13.60 27.94 5.19
C ASN A 254 14.66 29.03 5.00
N ASP A 255 14.23 30.29 4.88
CA ASP A 255 15.06 31.49 4.90
C ASP A 255 14.99 32.23 6.25
N TYR A 256 14.45 31.54 7.27
CA TYR A 256 14.30 32.04 8.63
C TYR A 256 14.48 30.92 9.67
N ILE A 257 14.74 31.34 10.90
CA ILE A 257 14.77 30.54 12.13
C ILE A 257 13.73 31.11 13.09
N ASP A 258 12.92 30.26 13.73
CA ASP A 258 12.10 30.67 14.88
C ASP A 258 12.80 30.22 16.16
N PHE A 259 13.73 31.04 16.67
CA PHE A 259 14.50 30.74 17.86
C PHE A 259 13.65 30.94 19.11
N ARG A 260 13.55 29.93 19.97
CA ARG A 260 12.76 29.93 21.20
C ARG A 260 13.58 29.35 22.34
N ILE A 261 13.60 30.05 23.47
CA ILE A 261 14.13 29.58 24.74
C ILE A 261 12.95 29.03 25.53
N LEU A 262 13.04 27.77 25.95
CA LEU A 262 11.98 27.07 26.67
C LEU A 262 12.49 26.69 28.07
N HIS A 263 11.87 27.20 29.13
CA HIS A 263 12.15 26.79 30.51
C HIS A 263 10.95 26.06 31.10
N GLN A 264 11.05 24.74 31.28
CA GLN A 264 9.92 23.83 31.54
C GLN A 264 9.97 23.12 32.91
N SER A 265 10.98 23.39 33.74
CA SER A 265 11.10 22.84 35.10
C SER A 265 11.64 23.89 36.07
N THR A 266 11.91 23.52 37.32
CA THR A 266 12.44 24.44 38.34
C THR A 266 13.90 24.81 38.12
N GLY A 267 14.27 26.03 38.51
CA GLY A 267 15.64 26.52 38.50
C GLY A 267 15.76 27.97 38.05
N THR A 268 16.96 28.53 38.18
CA THR A 268 17.31 29.84 37.63
C THR A 268 18.41 29.70 36.58
N MET A 269 18.27 30.43 35.49
CA MET A 269 19.23 30.47 34.39
C MET A 269 19.47 31.91 33.96
N TRP A 270 20.73 32.25 33.69
CA TRP A 270 21.12 33.45 32.97
C TRP A 270 21.66 33.07 31.60
N LEU A 271 21.29 33.84 30.58
CA LEU A 271 21.73 33.68 29.20
C LEU A 271 22.30 35.00 28.70
N ASP A 272 23.45 34.92 28.05
CA ASP A 272 24.17 36.07 27.52
C ASP A 272 24.86 35.69 26.20
N ASP A 273 25.25 36.69 25.41
CA ASP A 273 26.03 36.50 24.17
C ASP A 273 25.46 35.44 23.20
N ILE A 274 24.15 35.47 22.95
CA ILE A 274 23.50 34.55 22.00
C ILE A 274 23.87 34.95 20.56
N GLU A 275 24.56 34.06 19.84
CA GLU A 275 25.03 34.27 18.47
C GLU A 275 24.48 33.19 17.53
N ILE A 276 24.05 33.59 16.32
CA ILE A 276 23.79 32.67 15.21
C ILE A 276 24.72 33.01 14.07
N ARG A 277 25.60 32.07 13.72
CA ARG A 277 26.61 32.25 12.70
C ARG A 277 26.47 31.22 11.59
N GLU A 278 26.54 31.68 10.34
CA GLU A 278 26.64 30.81 9.18
C GLU A 278 27.92 29.97 9.31
N LEU A 279 27.78 28.64 9.30
CA LEU A 279 28.93 27.75 9.22
C LEU A 279 29.32 27.61 7.76
N GLU A 280 30.36 28.34 7.36
CA GLU A 280 31.14 28.03 6.16
C GLU A 280 31.87 26.69 6.40
N SER A 281 31.11 25.60 6.21
CA SER A 281 31.48 24.18 6.32
C SER A 281 32.94 23.86 6.67
N ARG A 282 33.20 23.39 7.91
CA ARG A 282 34.33 22.49 8.22
C ARG A 282 34.28 21.80 9.60
N GLU A 283 33.10 21.39 10.05
CA GLU A 283 33.03 20.16 10.86
C GLU A 283 32.66 19.04 9.89
N GLU A 284 33.48 17.99 9.82
CA GLU A 284 33.16 16.84 8.98
C GLU A 284 31.82 16.24 9.46
N PRO A 285 30.81 16.10 8.57
CA PRO A 285 29.56 15.47 8.95
C PRO A 285 29.88 14.10 9.53
N THR A 286 29.27 13.77 10.66
CA THR A 286 29.41 12.43 11.23
C THR A 286 29.07 11.39 10.17
N PRO A 287 29.66 10.19 10.21
CA PRO A 287 29.39 9.19 9.18
C PRO A 287 27.89 8.89 8.99
N LEU A 288 27.09 8.98 10.04
CA LEU A 288 25.64 8.83 9.96
C LEU A 288 24.96 10.03 9.28
N GLN A 289 25.34 11.28 9.58
CA GLN A 289 24.85 12.46 8.85
C GLN A 289 25.21 12.41 7.36
N LYS A 290 26.35 11.81 7.02
CA LYS A 290 26.72 11.56 5.63
C LYS A 290 25.79 10.54 4.97
N VAL A 291 25.45 9.44 5.67
CA VAL A 291 24.43 8.49 5.20
C VAL A 291 23.07 9.18 4.99
N GLU A 292 22.63 9.99 5.95
CA GLU A 292 21.38 10.76 5.88
C GLU A 292 21.35 11.67 4.66
N SER A 293 22.43 12.44 4.46
CA SER A 293 22.57 13.32 3.31
C SER A 293 22.51 12.54 2.00
N LEU A 294 23.23 11.43 1.88
CA LEU A 294 23.18 10.59 0.68
C LEU A 294 21.77 10.02 0.44
N TYR A 295 21.07 9.60 1.48
CA TYR A 295 19.69 9.12 1.39
C TYR A 295 18.73 10.20 0.89
N ASP A 296 18.82 11.43 1.42
CA ASP A 296 17.98 12.57 1.03
C ASP A 296 18.24 13.04 -0.40
N MET A 297 19.50 12.93 -0.85
CA MET A 297 19.93 13.21 -2.22
C MET A 297 19.59 12.07 -3.20
N ALA A 298 18.92 11.02 -2.73
CA ALA A 298 18.61 9.80 -3.46
C ALA A 298 19.84 9.05 -4.00
N GLU A 299 21.00 9.20 -3.35
CA GLU A 299 22.27 8.51 -3.66
C GLU A 299 22.37 7.20 -2.86
N TYR A 300 21.38 6.32 -3.06
CA TYR A 300 21.17 5.14 -2.23
C TYR A 300 22.29 4.10 -2.29
N ASP A 301 22.99 3.94 -3.42
CA ASP A 301 24.11 3.00 -3.54
C ASP A 301 25.32 3.41 -2.69
N GLU A 302 25.62 4.70 -2.66
CA GLU A 302 26.71 5.25 -1.84
C GLU A 302 26.32 5.22 -0.36
N ALA A 303 25.06 5.56 -0.06
CA ALA A 303 24.51 5.42 1.29
C ALA A 303 24.59 3.96 1.78
N LEU A 304 24.27 2.99 0.93
CA LEU A 304 24.31 1.57 1.25
C LEU A 304 25.72 1.10 1.59
N LYS A 305 26.71 1.43 0.74
CA LYS A 305 28.12 1.08 0.96
C LYS A 305 28.61 1.63 2.29
N LEU A 306 28.34 2.92 2.54
CA LEU A 306 28.73 3.58 3.78
C LEU A 306 28.02 2.93 4.99
N CYS A 307 26.72 2.64 4.91
CA CYS A 307 25.99 1.92 5.96
C CYS A 307 26.62 0.56 6.30
N LEU A 308 27.00 -0.24 5.30
CA LEU A 308 27.62 -1.56 5.51
C LEU A 308 29.02 -1.46 6.14
N GLU A 309 29.79 -0.42 5.80
CA GLU A 309 31.06 -0.13 6.45
C GLU A 309 30.87 0.28 7.92
N LEU A 310 29.90 1.17 8.18
CA LEU A 310 29.56 1.62 9.52
C LEU A 310 29.00 0.48 10.38
N GLU A 311 28.20 -0.42 9.81
CA GLU A 311 27.67 -1.59 10.52
C GLU A 311 28.81 -2.50 11.02
N LYS A 312 29.85 -2.70 10.21
CA LYS A 312 31.06 -3.44 10.62
C LYS A 312 31.84 -2.69 11.69
N LYS A 313 31.99 -1.37 11.53
CA LYS A 313 32.78 -0.51 12.44
C LYS A 313 32.16 -0.39 13.83
N TYR A 314 30.84 -0.22 13.91
CA TYR A 314 30.11 -0.01 15.17
C TYR A 314 29.49 -1.30 15.72
N ARG A 315 30.04 -2.47 15.39
CA ARG A 315 29.51 -3.77 15.83
C ARG A 315 29.36 -3.88 17.36
N GLU A 316 30.23 -3.21 18.11
CA GLU A 316 30.22 -3.22 19.59
C GLU A 316 29.47 -2.03 20.20
N ASP A 317 29.18 -0.95 19.43
CA ASP A 317 28.40 0.20 19.88
C ASP A 317 26.93 0.04 19.48
N GLN A 318 26.15 -0.55 20.38
CA GLN A 318 24.71 -0.79 20.18
C GLN A 318 23.91 0.50 19.94
N GLY A 319 24.37 1.65 20.44
CA GLY A 319 23.69 2.94 20.34
C GLY A 319 23.72 3.53 18.93
N VAL A 320 24.87 3.46 18.28
CA VAL A 320 25.07 3.90 16.88
C VAL A 320 24.59 2.81 15.91
N LEU A 321 24.85 1.54 16.21
CA LEU A 321 24.51 0.41 15.34
C LEU A 321 23.01 0.32 15.03
N ARG A 322 22.13 0.58 15.99
CA ARG A 322 20.67 0.62 15.76
C ARG A 322 20.25 1.68 14.74
N HIS A 323 20.89 2.86 14.72
CA HIS A 323 20.59 3.91 13.75
C HIS A 323 21.15 3.57 12.37
N VAL A 324 22.38 3.03 12.33
CA VAL A 324 22.99 2.53 11.10
C VAL A 324 22.13 1.44 10.47
N ARG A 325 21.62 0.49 11.26
CA ARG A 325 20.73 -0.58 10.79
C ARG A 325 19.34 -0.07 10.38
N LEU A 326 18.81 0.96 11.03
CA LEU A 326 17.57 1.61 10.58
C LEU A 326 17.76 2.24 9.19
N TYR A 327 18.84 2.99 8.97
CA TYR A 327 19.13 3.58 7.66
C TYR A 327 19.46 2.53 6.61
N LEU A 328 20.22 1.49 6.96
CA LEU A 328 20.46 0.34 6.10
C LEU A 328 19.13 -0.26 5.63
N GLY A 329 18.18 -0.43 6.55
CA GLY A 329 16.87 -0.94 6.24
C GLY A 329 16.01 -0.01 5.39
N ARG A 330 16.02 1.30 5.65
CA ARG A 330 15.35 2.30 4.78
C ARG A 330 15.91 2.30 3.37
N ILE A 331 17.23 2.23 3.23
CA ILE A 331 17.91 2.15 1.93
C ILE A 331 17.48 0.86 1.22
N GLN A 332 17.54 -0.28 1.90
CA GLN A 332 17.09 -1.57 1.34
C GLN A 332 15.62 -1.56 0.94
N GLN A 333 14.75 -0.90 1.72
CA GLN A 333 13.33 -0.74 1.41
C GLN A 333 13.12 0.05 0.10
N VAL A 334 13.88 1.14 -0.10
CA VAL A 334 13.85 1.92 -1.35
C VAL A 334 14.45 1.12 -2.52
N LEU A 335 15.45 0.27 -2.24
CA LEU A 335 16.05 -0.62 -3.22
C LEU A 335 15.22 -1.88 -3.53
N GLY A 336 14.04 -2.02 -2.92
CA GLY A 336 13.15 -3.18 -3.10
C GLY A 336 13.61 -4.46 -2.38
N ASP A 337 14.67 -4.40 -1.57
CA ASP A 337 15.19 -5.52 -0.76
C ASP A 337 14.42 -5.63 0.57
N TYR A 338 13.10 -5.85 0.49
CA TYR A 338 12.21 -5.80 1.66
C TYR A 338 12.55 -6.82 2.76
N ASP A 339 13.08 -8.01 2.43
CA ASP A 339 13.49 -8.99 3.44
C ASP A 339 14.67 -8.49 4.30
N LYS A 340 15.69 -7.94 3.64
CA LYS A 340 16.85 -7.35 4.34
C LYS A 340 16.44 -6.09 5.10
N ALA A 341 15.57 -5.27 4.49
CA ALA A 341 15.01 -4.10 5.14
C ALA A 341 14.27 -4.48 6.43
N MET A 342 13.41 -5.50 6.36
CA MET A 342 12.68 -6.03 7.49
C MET A 342 13.63 -6.54 8.56
N GLU A 343 14.66 -7.33 8.19
CA GLU A 343 15.66 -7.84 9.13
C GLU A 343 16.38 -6.71 9.87
N ALA A 344 16.90 -5.73 9.13
CA ALA A 344 17.68 -4.62 9.66
C ALA A 344 16.82 -3.69 10.56
N ILE A 345 15.61 -3.34 10.10
CA ILE A 345 14.69 -2.47 10.86
C ILE A 345 14.18 -3.21 12.10
N LYS A 346 13.75 -4.47 11.97
CA LYS A 346 13.25 -5.26 13.10
C LYS A 346 14.32 -5.43 14.17
N TRP A 347 15.57 -5.67 13.76
CA TRP A 347 16.70 -5.72 14.69
C TRP A 347 16.90 -4.38 15.40
N ALA A 348 16.85 -3.25 14.69
CA ALA A 348 17.01 -1.93 15.30
C ALA A 348 15.91 -1.65 16.34
N VAL A 349 14.67 -2.04 16.03
CA VAL A 349 13.52 -1.91 16.94
C VAL A 349 13.67 -2.78 18.18
N THR A 350 14.02 -4.07 18.03
CA THR A 350 14.21 -4.97 19.18
C THR A 350 15.38 -4.57 20.08
N ASN A 351 16.34 -3.81 19.55
CA ASN A 351 17.48 -3.26 20.29
C ASN A 351 17.25 -1.80 20.75
N GLY A 352 15.99 -1.44 21.02
CA GLY A 352 15.61 -0.22 21.74
C GLY A 352 15.34 1.01 20.88
N LEU A 353 15.33 0.91 19.55
CA LEU A 353 14.93 2.01 18.65
C LEU A 353 13.43 1.98 18.33
N SER A 354 12.58 2.21 19.34
CA SER A 354 11.12 2.05 19.22
C SER A 354 10.46 2.91 18.11
N ARG A 355 11.06 4.06 17.75
CA ARG A 355 10.61 4.89 16.62
C ARG A 355 10.76 4.20 15.25
N GLY A 356 11.65 3.21 15.14
CA GLY A 356 11.80 2.39 13.93
C GLY A 356 10.57 1.54 13.60
N ASN A 357 9.61 1.40 14.52
CA ASN A 357 8.33 0.74 14.24
C ASN A 357 7.56 1.44 13.10
N ILE A 358 7.77 2.74 12.86
CA ILE A 358 7.13 3.45 11.74
C ILE A 358 7.63 2.89 10.41
N ASP A 359 8.95 2.76 10.26
CA ASP A 359 9.57 2.20 9.06
C ASP A 359 9.24 0.71 8.90
N LEU A 360 9.16 -0.01 10.02
CA LEU A 360 8.74 -1.42 10.04
C LEU A 360 7.30 -1.58 9.57
N ALA A 361 6.38 -0.77 10.10
CA ALA A 361 4.97 -0.77 9.71
C ALA A 361 4.79 -0.38 8.24
N ARG A 362 5.55 0.61 7.75
CA ARG A 362 5.60 0.96 6.32
C ARG A 362 6.11 -0.19 5.47
N THR A 363 7.12 -0.93 5.94
CA THR A 363 7.61 -2.11 5.22
C THR A 363 6.52 -3.16 5.12
N TYR A 364 5.79 -3.45 6.21
CA TYR A 364 4.64 -4.35 6.18
C TYR A 364 3.53 -3.86 5.24
N TYR A 365 3.19 -2.57 5.27
CA TYR A 365 2.20 -1.98 4.36
C TYR A 365 2.61 -2.12 2.90
N LEU A 366 3.88 -1.81 2.58
CA LEU A 366 4.43 -2.01 1.25
C LEU A 366 4.44 -3.47 0.87
N LEU A 367 4.63 -4.39 1.81
CA LEU A 367 4.52 -5.82 1.55
C LEU A 367 3.08 -6.30 1.34
N GLY A 368 2.10 -5.42 1.50
CA GLY A 368 0.68 -5.71 1.46
C GLY A 368 0.11 -6.07 2.82
N ASP A 369 0.93 -6.42 3.81
CA ASP A 369 0.51 -6.89 5.13
C ASP A 369 -0.13 -5.80 6.00
N TYR A 370 -1.34 -5.39 5.62
CA TYR A 370 -2.07 -4.26 6.19
C TYR A 370 -2.48 -4.49 7.64
N GLU A 371 -2.78 -5.72 8.05
CA GLU A 371 -3.10 -6.05 9.44
C GLU A 371 -1.88 -5.88 10.34
N THR A 372 -0.74 -6.45 9.94
CA THR A 372 0.52 -6.28 10.68
C THR A 372 0.98 -4.83 10.67
N ALA A 373 0.85 -4.15 9.53
CA ALA A 373 1.16 -2.74 9.40
C ALA A 373 0.31 -1.92 10.38
N LYS A 374 -1.00 -2.16 10.44
CA LYS A 374 -1.93 -1.52 11.39
C LYS A 374 -1.49 -1.74 12.83
N GLU A 375 -1.26 -2.99 13.25
CA GLU A 375 -0.79 -3.32 14.61
C GLU A 375 0.53 -2.61 14.95
N THR A 376 1.46 -2.55 13.99
CA THR A 376 2.78 -1.93 14.18
C THR A 376 2.71 -0.40 14.17
N PHE A 377 1.81 0.20 13.38
CA PHE A 377 1.49 1.62 13.44
C PHE A 377 0.81 2.00 14.76
N LEU A 378 -0.08 1.16 15.30
CA LEU A 378 -0.65 1.38 16.63
C LEU A 378 0.42 1.36 17.73
N LYS A 379 1.40 0.45 17.66
CA LYS A 379 2.58 0.47 18.56
C LYS A 379 3.41 1.74 18.38
N SER A 380 3.64 2.16 17.14
CA SER A 380 4.38 3.39 16.84
C SER A 380 3.66 4.63 17.37
N TYR A 381 2.33 4.64 17.28
CA TYR A 381 1.48 5.71 17.73
C TYR A 381 1.67 5.98 19.24
N GLU A 382 1.69 4.93 20.06
CA GLU A 382 1.97 5.05 21.50
C GLU A 382 3.34 5.68 21.81
N VAL A 383 4.35 5.41 20.98
CA VAL A 383 5.72 5.92 21.15
C VAL A 383 5.84 7.41 20.77
N VAL A 384 5.01 7.89 19.85
CA VAL A 384 5.10 9.26 19.30
C VAL A 384 4.04 10.22 19.85
N LYS A 385 3.23 9.79 20.81
CA LYS A 385 2.25 10.67 21.50
C LYS A 385 2.96 11.92 22.04
N GLY A 386 2.50 13.09 21.60
CA GLY A 386 3.08 14.40 21.98
C GLY A 386 4.04 15.00 20.95
N ASP A 387 4.53 14.23 19.98
CA ASP A 387 5.20 14.72 18.77
C ASP A 387 4.13 14.89 17.68
N GLN A 388 3.49 16.07 17.64
CA GLN A 388 2.34 16.33 16.78
C GLN A 388 2.61 16.07 15.29
N GLY A 389 3.81 16.38 14.80
CA GLY A 389 4.19 16.12 13.41
C GLY A 389 4.19 14.62 13.11
N THR A 390 4.96 13.85 13.89
CA THR A 390 5.07 12.40 13.71
C THR A 390 3.76 11.66 14.03
N GLU A 391 2.99 12.12 15.02
CA GLU A 391 1.66 11.60 15.36
C GLU A 391 0.71 11.70 14.16
N SER A 392 0.66 12.86 13.51
CA SER A 392 -0.19 13.05 12.33
C SER A 392 0.17 12.14 11.16
N LEU A 393 1.47 11.89 10.97
CA LEU A 393 1.98 11.00 9.92
C LEU A 393 1.63 9.55 10.22
N VAL A 394 1.81 9.09 11.46
CA VAL A 394 1.42 7.71 11.86
C VAL A 394 -0.08 7.51 11.71
N LEU A 395 -0.90 8.47 12.12
CA LEU A 395 -2.36 8.40 11.96
C LEU A 395 -2.80 8.38 10.50
N HIS A 396 -2.10 9.12 9.63
CA HIS A 396 -2.35 9.11 8.19
C HIS A 396 -2.07 7.71 7.60
N GLU A 397 -0.91 7.13 7.91
CA GLU A 397 -0.55 5.80 7.39
C GLU A 397 -1.44 4.69 7.99
N LEU A 398 -1.83 4.83 9.27
CA LEU A 398 -2.79 3.93 9.92
C LEU A 398 -4.16 3.96 9.21
N SER A 399 -4.65 5.16 8.90
CA SER A 399 -5.88 5.36 8.13
C SER A 399 -5.81 4.66 6.77
N ARG A 400 -4.67 4.74 6.07
CA ARG A 400 -4.46 4.02 4.80
C ARG A 400 -4.49 2.51 4.97
N CYS A 401 -3.93 1.97 6.05
CA CYS A 401 -4.02 0.54 6.37
C CYS A 401 -5.47 0.13 6.61
N GLN A 402 -6.19 0.88 7.43
CA GLN A 402 -7.60 0.65 7.75
C GLN A 402 -8.49 0.72 6.50
N LEU A 403 -8.21 1.68 5.60
CA LEU A 403 -8.89 1.80 4.31
C LEU A 403 -8.65 0.58 3.42
N ALA A 404 -7.41 0.08 3.36
CA ALA A 404 -7.07 -1.12 2.60
C ALA A 404 -7.75 -2.39 3.17
N LEU A 405 -7.99 -2.43 4.48
CA LEU A 405 -8.73 -3.48 5.18
C LEU A 405 -10.26 -3.28 5.16
N SER A 406 -10.77 -2.27 4.45
CA SER A 406 -12.18 -1.89 4.43
C SER A 406 -12.78 -1.52 5.80
N GLN A 407 -11.94 -1.12 6.76
CA GLN A 407 -12.31 -0.63 8.10
C GLN A 407 -12.61 0.88 8.04
N LEU A 408 -13.69 1.24 7.34
CA LEU A 408 -13.95 2.62 6.91
C LEU A 408 -14.16 3.61 8.07
N ASP A 409 -14.84 3.20 9.14
CA ASP A 409 -15.09 4.06 10.30
C ASP A 409 -13.81 4.39 11.07
N GLU A 410 -12.95 3.39 11.24
CA GLU A 410 -11.66 3.57 11.92
C GLU A 410 -10.71 4.43 11.09
N ALA A 411 -10.68 4.20 9.77
CA ALA A 411 -9.92 5.03 8.83
C ALA A 411 -10.36 6.50 8.92
N LEU A 412 -11.68 6.74 8.94
CA LEU A 412 -12.24 8.08 9.08
C LEU A 412 -11.82 8.74 10.41
N ALA A 413 -11.85 8.00 11.53
CA ALA A 413 -11.45 8.51 12.84
C ALA A 413 -9.96 8.87 12.89
N SER A 414 -9.09 7.96 12.45
CA SER A 414 -7.64 8.17 12.36
C SER A 414 -7.30 9.39 11.50
N GLN A 415 -7.93 9.49 10.32
CA GLN A 415 -7.68 10.57 9.38
C GLN A 415 -8.18 11.93 9.88
N ARG A 416 -9.36 11.98 10.53
CA ARG A 416 -9.87 13.22 11.14
C ARG A 416 -8.93 13.74 12.22
N ARG A 417 -8.36 12.84 13.02
CA ARG A 417 -7.38 13.20 14.04
C ARG A 417 -6.07 13.70 13.41
N SER A 418 -5.57 13.03 12.37
CA SER A 418 -4.40 13.50 11.60
C SER A 418 -4.64 14.93 11.06
N TYR A 419 -5.78 15.16 10.39
CA TYR A 419 -6.16 16.47 9.89
C TYR A 419 -6.23 17.55 10.99
N HIS A 420 -6.84 17.22 12.14
CA HIS A 420 -6.94 18.14 13.27
C HIS A 420 -5.57 18.55 13.79
N ILE A 421 -4.63 17.61 13.89
CA ILE A 421 -3.25 17.89 14.30
C ILE A 421 -2.54 18.76 13.25
N LEU A 422 -2.63 18.39 11.97
CA LEU A 422 -2.03 19.15 10.86
C LEU A 422 -2.58 20.58 10.75
N LYS A 423 -3.86 20.78 11.12
CA LYS A 423 -4.47 22.10 11.24
C LYS A 423 -3.91 22.88 12.43
N HIS A 424 -3.73 22.21 13.58
CA HIS A 424 -3.17 22.83 14.79
C HIS A 424 -1.71 23.27 14.62
N ILE A 425 -0.90 22.49 13.90
CA ILE A 425 0.51 22.84 13.60
C ILE A 425 0.67 23.63 12.29
N GLU A 426 -0.44 24.11 11.69
CA GLU A 426 -0.44 24.92 10.47
C GLU A 426 0.28 24.31 9.23
N ASN A 427 0.47 22.99 9.19
CA ASN A 427 1.07 22.30 8.06
C ASN A 427 0.09 22.20 6.87
N ARG A 428 0.10 23.21 6.00
CA ARG A 428 -0.85 23.34 4.87
C ARG A 428 -0.73 22.24 3.82
N HIS A 429 0.48 21.75 3.55
CA HIS A 429 0.67 20.66 2.60
C HIS A 429 0.10 19.34 3.14
N GLY A 430 0.39 19.02 4.40
CA GLY A 430 -0.21 17.87 5.09
C GLY A 430 -1.73 17.97 5.19
N GLN A 431 -2.28 19.17 5.46
CA GLN A 431 -3.73 19.41 5.44
C GLN A 431 -4.35 19.05 4.08
N ALA A 432 -3.73 19.48 2.96
CA ALA A 432 -4.23 19.20 1.62
C ALA A 432 -4.24 17.69 1.32
N LEU A 433 -3.15 16.98 1.64
CA LEU A 433 -3.07 15.52 1.51
C LEU A 433 -4.10 14.82 2.39
N SER A 434 -4.27 15.30 3.63
CA SER A 434 -5.19 14.71 4.59
C SER A 434 -6.65 14.89 4.16
N LEU A 435 -7.00 16.05 3.60
CA LEU A 435 -8.34 16.33 3.06
C LEU A 435 -8.64 15.50 1.81
N SER A 436 -7.65 15.29 0.94
CA SER A 436 -7.81 14.40 -0.23
C SER A 436 -8.11 12.96 0.22
N GLN A 437 -7.38 12.45 1.21
CA GLN A 437 -7.65 11.14 1.80
C GLN A 437 -9.01 11.05 2.52
N LEU A 438 -9.44 12.10 3.24
CA LEU A 438 -10.80 12.15 3.79
C LEU A 438 -11.86 12.08 2.68
N GLY A 439 -11.62 12.74 1.55
CA GLY A 439 -12.49 12.65 0.38
C GLY A 439 -12.62 11.21 -0.14
N GLU A 440 -11.50 10.47 -0.20
CA GLU A 440 -11.49 9.07 -0.62
C GLU A 440 -12.26 8.17 0.35
N ILE A 441 -12.04 8.34 1.66
CA ILE A 441 -12.75 7.58 2.70
C ILE A 441 -14.26 7.83 2.62
N HIS A 442 -14.68 9.09 2.48
CA HIS A 442 -16.10 9.43 2.32
C HIS A 442 -16.70 8.84 1.04
N GLN A 443 -15.93 8.80 -0.05
CA GLN A 443 -16.37 8.17 -1.29
C GLN A 443 -16.56 6.65 -1.13
N ARG A 444 -15.69 5.97 -0.36
CA ARG A 444 -15.84 4.55 0.00
C ARG A 444 -17.03 4.30 0.92
N LEU A 445 -17.37 5.26 1.79
CA LEU A 445 -18.59 5.26 2.61
C LEU A 445 -19.86 5.60 1.81
N HIS A 446 -19.75 5.83 0.50
CA HIS A 446 -20.83 6.29 -0.38
C HIS A 446 -21.43 7.68 0.00
N ASP A 447 -20.72 8.46 0.83
CA ASP A 447 -21.07 9.85 1.16
C ASP A 447 -20.43 10.81 0.14
N ASN A 448 -21.03 10.87 -1.05
CA ASN A 448 -20.52 11.65 -2.17
C ASN A 448 -20.51 13.17 -1.92
N LEU A 449 -21.39 13.68 -1.04
CA LEU A 449 -21.44 15.10 -0.71
C LEU A 449 -20.24 15.48 0.16
N ALA A 450 -20.01 14.74 1.26
CA ALA A 450 -18.85 14.98 2.11
C ALA A 450 -17.53 14.75 1.34
N ALA A 451 -17.48 13.73 0.47
CA ALA A 451 -16.32 13.47 -0.38
C ALA A 451 -15.98 14.69 -1.26
N ARG A 452 -16.97 15.20 -1.99
CA ARG A 452 -16.81 16.39 -2.85
C ARG A 452 -16.33 17.60 -2.06
N ASP A 453 -16.92 17.86 -0.90
CA ASP A 453 -16.56 19.03 -0.09
C ASP A 453 -15.10 18.95 0.40
N ARG A 454 -14.67 17.78 0.90
CA ARG A 454 -13.28 17.56 1.30
C ARG A 454 -12.30 17.69 0.12
N TYR A 455 -12.64 17.14 -1.04
CA TYR A 455 -11.82 17.28 -2.24
C TYR A 455 -11.73 18.75 -2.72
N MET A 456 -12.82 19.52 -2.63
CA MET A 456 -12.81 20.95 -3.00
C MET A 456 -11.93 21.79 -2.06
N GLU A 457 -11.95 21.50 -0.75
CA GLU A 457 -11.03 22.10 0.22
C GLU A 457 -9.58 21.74 -0.10
N ALA A 458 -9.31 20.47 -0.39
CA ALA A 458 -7.98 19.99 -0.80
C ALA A 458 -7.48 20.67 -2.09
N LEU A 459 -8.35 20.79 -3.10
CA LEU A 459 -8.03 21.42 -4.39
C LEU A 459 -7.66 22.89 -4.21
N THR A 460 -8.37 23.60 -3.34
CA THR A 460 -8.10 25.00 -3.03
C THR A 460 -6.72 25.16 -2.41
N LEU A 461 -6.37 24.30 -1.45
CA LEU A 461 -5.05 24.29 -0.84
C LEU A 461 -3.95 23.91 -1.85
N ALA A 462 -4.16 22.87 -2.66
CA ALA A 462 -3.20 22.45 -3.68
C ALA A 462 -2.86 23.59 -4.66
N ARG A 463 -3.88 24.33 -5.13
CA ARG A 463 -3.70 25.52 -5.99
C ARG A 463 -2.94 26.64 -5.30
N GLN A 464 -3.24 26.92 -4.03
CA GLN A 464 -2.53 27.92 -3.24
C GLN A 464 -1.06 27.54 -3.02
N LEU A 465 -0.77 26.25 -2.89
CA LEU A 465 0.57 25.69 -2.78
C LEU A 465 1.28 25.56 -4.14
N GLN A 466 0.57 25.77 -5.25
CA GLN A 466 1.03 25.54 -6.62
C GLN A 466 1.50 24.08 -6.88
N ASP A 467 0.97 23.13 -6.12
CA ASP A 467 1.26 21.71 -6.30
C ASP A 467 0.40 21.12 -7.43
N ARG A 468 0.94 21.18 -8.65
CA ARG A 468 0.25 20.71 -9.87
C ARG A 468 -0.04 19.21 -9.85
N LYS A 469 0.81 18.42 -9.19
CA LYS A 469 0.63 16.96 -9.11
C LYS A 469 -0.58 16.67 -8.24
N LEU A 470 -0.60 17.19 -7.01
CA LEU A 470 -1.72 17.03 -6.08
C LEU A 470 -3.02 17.62 -6.65
N GLU A 471 -2.96 18.78 -7.31
CA GLU A 471 -4.11 19.38 -8.01
C GLU A 471 -4.70 18.40 -9.04
N SER A 472 -3.86 17.82 -9.90
CA SER A 472 -4.33 16.90 -10.95
C SER A 472 -4.93 15.61 -10.37
N ASP A 473 -4.39 15.07 -9.29
CA ASP A 473 -4.92 13.87 -8.63
C ASP A 473 -6.29 14.13 -7.99
N ILE A 474 -6.45 15.28 -7.33
CA ILE A 474 -7.73 15.69 -6.73
C ILE A 474 -8.79 15.92 -7.81
N LEU A 475 -8.42 16.50 -8.96
CA LEU A 475 -9.34 16.70 -10.09
C LEU A 475 -9.86 15.37 -10.65
N ILE A 476 -9.02 14.33 -10.75
CA ILE A 476 -9.46 12.98 -11.16
C ILE A 476 -10.47 12.41 -10.15
N ASN A 477 -10.20 12.57 -8.85
CA ASN A 477 -11.09 12.10 -7.79
C ASN A 477 -12.44 12.85 -7.79
N LEU A 478 -12.42 14.17 -7.97
CA LEU A 478 -13.61 15.01 -8.16
C LEU A 478 -14.40 14.61 -9.40
N ALA A 479 -13.73 14.33 -10.51
CA ALA A 479 -14.38 13.84 -11.73
C ALA A 479 -15.10 12.52 -11.49
N SER A 480 -14.47 11.57 -10.79
CA SER A 480 -15.10 10.31 -10.43
C SER A 480 -16.28 10.48 -9.47
N CYS A 481 -16.18 11.40 -8.50
CA CYS A 481 -17.25 11.71 -7.56
C CYS A 481 -18.45 12.39 -8.25
N ALA A 482 -18.19 13.33 -9.16
CA ALA A 482 -19.22 13.96 -9.99
C ALA A 482 -19.89 12.96 -10.94
N TYR A 483 -19.12 12.03 -11.53
CA TYR A 483 -19.65 10.93 -12.33
C TYR A 483 -20.61 10.04 -11.54
N GLN A 484 -20.25 9.64 -10.31
CA GLN A 484 -21.12 8.85 -9.43
C GLN A 484 -22.41 9.58 -9.02
N GLN A 485 -22.40 10.92 -9.04
CA GLN A 485 -23.57 11.76 -8.80
C GLN A 485 -24.37 12.08 -10.08
N ASN A 486 -24.07 11.43 -11.20
CA ASN A 486 -24.68 11.68 -12.52
C ASN A 486 -24.49 13.14 -13.03
N GLN A 487 -23.43 13.83 -12.62
CA GLN A 487 -23.08 15.19 -13.07
C GLN A 487 -22.03 15.13 -14.19
N ALA A 488 -22.45 14.70 -15.38
CA ALA A 488 -21.56 14.40 -16.50
C ALA A 488 -20.76 15.64 -16.98
N GLU A 489 -21.38 16.82 -17.03
CA GLU A 489 -20.74 18.07 -17.47
C GLU A 489 -19.62 18.49 -16.53
N THR A 490 -19.90 18.52 -15.22
CA THR A 490 -18.92 18.85 -14.19
C THR A 490 -17.76 17.85 -14.19
N ALA A 491 -18.06 16.54 -14.29
CA ALA A 491 -17.05 15.50 -14.38
C ALA A 491 -16.17 15.63 -15.63
N SER A 492 -16.74 16.00 -16.78
CA SER A 492 -16.00 16.28 -18.02
C SER A 492 -15.02 17.44 -17.82
N GLN A 493 -15.46 18.55 -17.23
CA GLN A 493 -14.61 19.72 -16.98
C GLN A 493 -13.40 19.38 -16.09
N TYR A 494 -13.62 18.63 -15.00
CA TYR A 494 -12.54 18.19 -14.12
C TYR A 494 -11.58 17.23 -14.82
N THR A 495 -12.11 16.29 -15.62
CA THR A 495 -11.30 15.33 -16.38
C THR A 495 -10.40 16.04 -17.40
N ASP A 496 -10.94 17.03 -18.13
CA ASP A 496 -10.16 17.79 -19.12
C ASP A 496 -9.07 18.66 -18.48
N GLN A 497 -9.33 19.23 -17.30
CA GLN A 497 -8.30 19.93 -16.52
C GLN A 497 -7.21 18.98 -16.04
N ALA A 498 -7.60 17.81 -15.51
CA ALA A 498 -6.65 16.79 -15.06
C ALA A 498 -5.77 16.30 -16.22
N LEU A 499 -6.34 15.98 -17.38
CA LEU A 499 -5.58 15.51 -18.55
C LEU A 499 -4.49 16.50 -18.95
N ARG A 500 -4.82 17.79 -19.10
CA ARG A 500 -3.83 18.83 -19.46
C ARG A 500 -2.69 18.92 -18.45
N LEU A 501 -3.01 18.85 -17.14
CA LEU A 501 -2.00 18.89 -16.09
C LEU A 501 -1.12 17.64 -16.10
N LYS A 502 -1.72 16.45 -16.26
CA LYS A 502 -0.99 15.17 -16.32
C LYS A 502 -0.08 15.09 -17.55
N GLU A 503 -0.52 15.59 -18.72
CA GLU A 503 0.31 15.72 -19.92
C GLU A 503 1.50 16.65 -19.65
N SER A 504 1.27 17.82 -19.03
CA SER A 504 2.33 18.79 -18.72
C SER A 504 3.34 18.32 -17.66
N THR A 505 2.96 17.34 -16.84
CA THR A 505 3.82 16.76 -15.78
C THR A 505 4.45 15.43 -16.19
N HIS A 506 4.21 14.97 -17.42
CA HIS A 506 4.67 13.67 -17.93
C HIS A 506 4.28 12.48 -17.01
N ASP A 507 3.13 12.57 -16.34
CA ASP A 507 2.62 11.52 -15.46
C ASP A 507 1.75 10.54 -16.26
N SER A 508 2.39 9.59 -16.94
CA SER A 508 1.73 8.57 -17.76
C SER A 508 0.72 7.73 -16.98
N LEU A 509 1.00 7.43 -15.71
CA LEU A 509 0.09 6.68 -14.82
C LEU A 509 -1.18 7.48 -14.54
N GLY A 510 -1.04 8.74 -14.18
CA GLY A 510 -2.16 9.66 -13.99
C GLY A 510 -2.97 9.88 -15.27
N LEU A 511 -2.33 9.84 -16.45
CA LEU A 511 -3.01 9.91 -17.74
C LEU A 511 -3.92 8.70 -17.99
N VAL A 512 -3.47 7.48 -17.69
CA VAL A 512 -4.32 6.28 -17.81
C VAL A 512 -5.59 6.44 -16.98
N ARG A 513 -5.48 6.89 -15.71
CA ARG A 513 -6.63 7.12 -14.83
C ARG A 513 -7.59 8.17 -15.39
N ALA A 514 -7.07 9.29 -15.89
CA ALA A 514 -7.89 10.35 -16.46
C ALA A 514 -8.59 9.92 -17.76
N LEU A 515 -7.90 9.17 -18.63
CA LEU A 515 -8.48 8.60 -19.85
C LEU A 515 -9.57 7.56 -19.54
N HIS A 516 -9.38 6.76 -18.50
CA HIS A 516 -10.38 5.81 -18.00
C HIS A 516 -11.65 6.53 -17.53
N VAL A 517 -11.53 7.59 -16.72
CA VAL A 517 -12.68 8.43 -16.32
C VAL A 517 -13.38 9.05 -17.54
N ARG A 518 -12.62 9.56 -18.51
CA ARG A 518 -13.18 10.11 -19.77
C ARG A 518 -13.98 9.06 -20.53
N GLY A 519 -13.48 7.83 -20.64
CA GLY A 519 -14.20 6.72 -21.26
C GLY A 519 -15.56 6.47 -20.60
N ARG A 520 -15.60 6.39 -19.26
CA ARG A 520 -16.86 6.22 -18.50
C ARG A 520 -17.86 7.35 -18.76
N LEU A 521 -17.37 8.59 -18.81
CA LEU A 521 -18.21 9.76 -19.11
C LEU A 521 -18.82 9.70 -20.51
N MET A 522 -18.04 9.29 -21.52
CA MET A 522 -18.54 9.13 -22.88
C MET A 522 -19.58 8.00 -22.98
N VAL A 523 -19.39 6.89 -22.25
CA VAL A 523 -20.40 5.83 -22.13
C VAL A 523 -21.71 6.36 -21.54
N ALA A 524 -21.65 7.13 -20.46
CA ALA A 524 -22.83 7.70 -19.81
C ALA A 524 -23.57 8.71 -20.70
N ARG A 525 -22.86 9.43 -21.57
CA ARG A 525 -23.42 10.33 -22.59
C ARG A 525 -23.97 9.61 -23.83
N GLY A 526 -23.74 8.30 -23.95
CA GLY A 526 -24.13 7.49 -25.10
C GLY A 526 -23.19 7.57 -26.30
N ASP A 527 -22.09 8.33 -26.22
CA ASP A 527 -21.06 8.40 -27.26
C ASP A 527 -20.10 7.20 -27.14
N LEU A 528 -20.57 6.06 -27.63
CA LEU A 528 -19.82 4.79 -27.55
C LEU A 528 -18.54 4.80 -28.40
N THR A 529 -18.47 5.63 -29.43
CA THR A 529 -17.28 5.75 -30.30
C THR A 529 -16.17 6.51 -29.58
N ALA A 530 -16.46 7.68 -29.01
CA ALA A 530 -15.49 8.43 -28.22
C ALA A 530 -15.05 7.68 -26.94
N ALA A 531 -15.96 6.89 -26.36
CA ALA A 531 -15.64 5.99 -25.25
C ALA A 531 -14.61 4.93 -25.67
N ARG A 532 -14.81 4.29 -26.83
CA ARG A 532 -13.89 3.28 -27.37
C ARG A 532 -12.49 3.86 -27.60
N GLU A 533 -12.40 5.04 -28.20
CA GLU A 533 -11.11 5.72 -28.39
C GLU A 533 -10.40 6.04 -27.07
N SER A 534 -11.14 6.47 -26.04
CA SER A 534 -10.56 6.80 -24.75
C SER A 534 -10.05 5.56 -24.01
N TYR A 535 -10.83 4.47 -23.99
CA TYR A 535 -10.37 3.20 -23.41
C TYR A 535 -9.21 2.59 -24.18
N GLN A 536 -9.23 2.63 -25.52
CA GLN A 536 -8.13 2.13 -26.34
C GLN A 536 -6.83 2.90 -26.07
N LYS A 537 -6.89 4.24 -25.94
CA LYS A 537 -5.73 5.06 -25.55
C LYS A 537 -5.26 4.73 -24.14
N ALA A 538 -6.17 4.57 -23.19
CA ALA A 538 -5.84 4.21 -21.81
C ALA A 538 -5.10 2.87 -21.74
N ILE A 539 -5.63 1.83 -22.40
CA ILE A 539 -5.01 0.49 -22.45
C ILE A 539 -3.68 0.52 -23.18
N SER A 540 -3.58 1.24 -24.30
CA SER A 540 -2.31 1.33 -25.05
C SER A 540 -1.20 1.98 -24.23
N LEU A 541 -1.51 3.08 -23.54
CA LEU A 541 -0.56 3.76 -22.66
C LEU A 541 -0.20 2.90 -21.44
N LEU A 542 -1.18 2.21 -20.88
CA LEU A 542 -0.96 1.20 -19.84
C LEU A 542 0.05 0.14 -20.32
N GLU A 543 -0.18 -0.45 -21.48
CA GLU A 543 0.69 -1.50 -22.04
C GLU A 543 2.11 -0.99 -22.29
N GLU A 544 2.27 0.29 -22.63
CA GLU A 544 3.57 0.95 -22.73
C GLU A 544 4.24 1.10 -21.36
N ILE A 545 3.50 1.54 -20.33
CA ILE A 545 3.99 1.66 -18.95
C ILE A 545 4.42 0.29 -18.41
N SER A 546 3.61 -0.75 -18.55
CA SER A 546 3.93 -2.10 -18.07
C SER A 546 5.18 -2.71 -18.73
N ARG A 547 5.49 -2.34 -19.99
CA ARG A 547 6.72 -2.80 -20.67
C ARG A 547 7.96 -2.04 -20.22
N THR A 548 7.81 -0.80 -19.77
CA THR A 548 8.93 0.12 -19.52
C THR A 548 9.26 0.22 -18.03
N VAL A 549 8.25 0.26 -17.15
CA VAL A 549 8.39 0.48 -15.71
C VAL A 549 7.96 -0.79 -14.96
N SER A 550 8.92 -1.67 -14.68
CA SER A 550 8.66 -2.92 -13.93
C SER A 550 8.61 -2.72 -12.40
N ASP A 551 8.87 -1.53 -11.87
CA ASP A 551 8.81 -1.26 -10.42
C ASP A 551 8.18 0.08 -10.06
N VAL A 552 6.87 0.18 -10.29
CA VAL A 552 6.00 1.07 -9.49
C VAL A 552 6.04 0.58 -8.02
N SER A 553 6.05 1.48 -7.03
CA SER A 553 5.99 1.09 -5.61
C SER A 553 4.81 0.13 -5.37
N ARG A 554 5.01 -0.93 -4.58
CA ARG A 554 4.04 -2.03 -4.41
C ARG A 554 2.60 -1.59 -4.08
N ASP A 555 2.46 -0.51 -3.31
CA ASP A 555 1.17 0.12 -2.99
C ASP A 555 0.51 0.80 -4.22
N ALA A 556 1.28 1.57 -4.98
CA ALA A 556 0.82 2.10 -6.26
C ALA A 556 0.54 0.97 -7.26
N LYS A 557 1.28 -0.16 -7.25
CA LYS A 557 0.97 -1.37 -8.05
C LYS A 557 -0.36 -1.99 -7.64
N ALA A 558 -0.62 -2.23 -6.35
CA ALA A 558 -1.87 -2.85 -5.90
C ALA A 558 -3.12 -2.02 -6.26
N THR A 559 -3.06 -0.71 -6.02
CA THR A 559 -4.12 0.23 -6.41
C THR A 559 -4.29 0.30 -7.93
N PHE A 560 -3.18 0.23 -8.66
CA PHE A 560 -3.14 0.24 -10.12
C PHE A 560 -3.68 -1.06 -10.73
N LEU A 561 -3.35 -2.24 -10.17
CA LEU A 561 -3.87 -3.55 -10.58
C LEU A 561 -5.39 -3.63 -10.49
N LYS A 562 -5.95 -3.13 -9.39
CA LYS A 562 -7.41 -3.06 -9.23
C LYS A 562 -8.04 -2.15 -10.27
N GLN A 563 -7.43 -1.00 -10.57
CA GLN A 563 -7.90 -0.06 -11.60
C GLN A 563 -7.75 -0.63 -13.03
N PHE A 564 -6.72 -1.42 -13.30
CA PHE A 564 -6.52 -2.09 -14.60
C PHE A 564 -7.57 -3.13 -14.90
N ASN A 565 -7.81 -4.05 -13.98
CA ASN A 565 -8.81 -5.09 -14.16
C ASN A 565 -10.19 -4.47 -14.41
N GLN A 566 -10.47 -3.35 -13.75
CA GLN A 566 -11.68 -2.56 -14.00
C GLN A 566 -11.69 -1.94 -15.41
N LEU A 567 -10.62 -1.28 -15.84
CA LEU A 567 -10.50 -0.69 -17.18
C LEU A 567 -10.72 -1.72 -18.30
N TYR A 568 -10.06 -2.87 -18.23
CA TYR A 568 -10.22 -3.96 -19.20
C TYR A 568 -11.66 -4.45 -19.25
N ARG A 569 -12.28 -4.71 -18.10
CA ARG A 569 -13.68 -5.19 -18.03
C ARG A 569 -14.68 -4.18 -18.57
N GLU A 570 -14.52 -2.91 -18.22
CA GLU A 570 -15.39 -1.84 -18.73
C GLU A 570 -15.22 -1.63 -20.24
N TYR A 571 -14.01 -1.80 -20.78
CA TYR A 571 -13.79 -1.74 -22.21
C TYR A 571 -14.42 -2.92 -22.95
N VAL A 572 -14.24 -4.15 -22.45
CA VAL A 572 -14.92 -5.32 -23.02
C VAL A 572 -16.42 -5.13 -22.96
N GLU A 573 -16.98 -4.64 -21.84
CA GLU A 573 -18.41 -4.37 -21.74
C GLU A 573 -18.90 -3.37 -22.80
N LEU A 574 -18.14 -2.30 -23.04
CA LEU A 574 -18.43 -1.35 -24.12
C LEU A 574 -18.46 -2.05 -25.50
N LEU A 575 -17.48 -2.91 -25.79
CA LEU A 575 -17.43 -3.66 -27.04
C LEU A 575 -18.59 -4.64 -27.17
N LEU A 576 -19.00 -5.29 -26.07
CA LEU A 576 -20.18 -6.14 -26.03
C LEU A 576 -21.47 -5.35 -26.32
N ARG A 577 -21.62 -4.15 -25.76
CA ARG A 577 -22.76 -3.25 -26.05
C ARG A 577 -22.76 -2.80 -27.52
N LEU A 578 -21.60 -2.45 -28.07
CA LEU A 578 -21.44 -2.10 -29.49
C LEU A 578 -21.80 -3.28 -30.41
N TYR A 579 -21.37 -4.48 -30.07
CA TYR A 579 -21.76 -5.70 -30.77
C TYR A 579 -23.27 -5.96 -30.65
N GLN A 580 -23.87 -5.81 -29.47
CA GLN A 580 -25.30 -6.02 -29.28
C GLN A 580 -26.14 -5.10 -30.17
N LYS A 581 -25.71 -3.84 -30.34
CA LYS A 581 -26.39 -2.84 -31.19
C LYS A 581 -26.17 -3.07 -32.70
N SER A 582 -24.95 -3.40 -33.11
CA SER A 582 -24.55 -3.44 -34.53
C SER A 582 -24.50 -4.83 -35.15
N LYS A 583 -24.34 -5.87 -34.32
CA LYS A 583 -23.98 -7.26 -34.70
C LYS A 583 -22.73 -7.34 -35.60
N SER A 584 -21.86 -6.34 -35.53
CA SER A 584 -20.66 -6.24 -36.36
C SER A 584 -19.52 -7.10 -35.84
N GLN A 585 -18.96 -7.97 -36.70
CA GLN A 585 -17.88 -8.90 -36.34
C GLN A 585 -16.62 -8.24 -35.74
N PRO A 586 -16.11 -7.08 -36.21
CA PRO A 586 -14.93 -6.44 -35.64
C PRO A 586 -15.02 -6.18 -34.12
N PHE A 587 -16.21 -5.92 -33.56
CA PHE A 587 -16.35 -5.68 -32.13
C PHE A 587 -16.17 -6.94 -31.28
N GLN A 588 -16.64 -8.10 -31.75
CA GLN A 588 -16.41 -9.36 -31.03
C GLN A 588 -14.95 -9.81 -31.12
N GLU A 589 -14.25 -9.53 -32.24
CA GLU A 589 -12.83 -9.88 -32.43
C GLU A 589 -11.94 -8.99 -31.57
N GLU A 590 -12.25 -7.69 -31.53
CA GLU A 590 -11.58 -6.76 -30.63
C GLU A 590 -11.83 -7.13 -29.17
N ALA A 591 -13.07 -7.44 -28.78
CA ALA A 591 -13.39 -7.89 -27.43
C ALA A 591 -12.59 -9.14 -27.05
N PHE A 592 -12.54 -10.16 -27.92
CA PHE A 592 -11.75 -11.37 -27.69
C PHE A 592 -10.26 -11.07 -27.43
N ARG A 593 -9.66 -10.20 -28.25
CA ARG A 593 -8.26 -9.80 -28.09
C ARG A 593 -8.01 -9.11 -26.74
N ILE A 594 -8.91 -8.21 -26.34
CA ILE A 594 -8.82 -7.50 -25.05
C ILE A 594 -9.02 -8.47 -23.87
N VAL A 595 -9.89 -9.47 -23.99
CA VAL A 595 -10.08 -10.54 -22.99
C VAL A 595 -8.79 -11.34 -22.78
N GLU A 596 -8.16 -11.80 -23.88
CA GLU A 596 -6.91 -12.56 -23.79
C GLU A 596 -5.74 -11.72 -23.28
N GLN A 597 -5.72 -10.42 -23.59
CA GLN A 597 -4.78 -9.46 -22.99
C GLN A 597 -5.00 -9.34 -21.47
N ALA A 598 -6.23 -9.13 -21.03
CA ALA A 598 -6.57 -8.95 -19.62
C ALA A 598 -6.11 -10.15 -18.78
N ARG A 599 -6.48 -11.39 -19.18
CA ARG A 599 -6.07 -12.62 -18.45
C ARG A 599 -4.56 -12.79 -18.40
N SER A 600 -3.88 -12.47 -19.49
CA SER A 600 -2.43 -12.60 -19.57
C SER A 600 -1.69 -11.56 -18.72
N ARG A 601 -2.26 -10.35 -18.59
CA ARG A 601 -1.68 -9.25 -17.83
C ARG A 601 -1.73 -9.50 -16.33
N VAL A 602 -2.83 -10.02 -15.78
CA VAL A 602 -2.94 -10.35 -14.34
C VAL A 602 -1.78 -11.22 -13.88
N PHE A 603 -1.53 -12.32 -14.59
CA PHE A 603 -0.40 -13.21 -14.29
C PHE A 603 0.96 -12.51 -14.46
N THR A 604 1.14 -11.76 -15.55
CA THR A 604 2.39 -11.01 -15.80
C THR A 604 2.71 -10.06 -14.65
N GLU A 605 1.71 -9.42 -14.06
CA GLU A 605 1.93 -8.50 -12.96
C GLU A 605 2.23 -9.23 -11.64
N MET A 606 1.61 -10.39 -11.40
CA MET A 606 2.02 -11.28 -10.28
C MET A 606 3.48 -11.71 -10.42
N MET A 607 3.93 -11.95 -11.67
CA MET A 607 5.33 -12.27 -11.98
C MET A 607 6.27 -11.10 -11.74
N THR A 608 5.92 -9.88 -12.17
CA THR A 608 6.77 -8.68 -12.05
C THR A 608 6.77 -8.10 -10.63
N GLU A 609 6.11 -8.74 -9.67
CA GLU A 609 6.34 -8.46 -8.27
C GLU A 609 7.81 -8.73 -7.93
N ALA A 610 8.45 -7.76 -7.27
CA ALA A 610 9.87 -7.83 -6.91
C ALA A 610 10.22 -9.13 -6.16
N ARG A 611 9.30 -9.64 -5.33
CA ARG A 611 9.43 -10.92 -4.64
C ARG A 611 9.41 -12.11 -5.60
N ALA A 612 8.45 -12.19 -6.53
CA ALA A 612 8.36 -13.29 -7.50
C ALA A 612 9.60 -13.32 -8.41
N MET A 613 9.99 -12.16 -8.96
CA MET A 613 11.19 -12.06 -9.80
C MET A 613 12.45 -12.44 -9.04
N ARG A 614 12.54 -12.08 -7.76
CA ARG A 614 13.69 -12.44 -6.93
C ARG A 614 13.73 -13.94 -6.63
N SER A 615 12.64 -14.51 -6.13
CA SER A 615 12.56 -15.96 -5.89
C SER A 615 12.84 -16.74 -7.17
N PHE A 616 12.34 -16.25 -8.30
CA PHE A 616 12.61 -16.80 -9.61
C PHE A 616 14.09 -16.69 -10.01
N ALA A 617 14.72 -15.52 -9.83
CA ALA A 617 16.13 -15.32 -10.13
C ALA A 617 17.06 -16.13 -9.23
N GLU A 618 16.75 -16.25 -7.94
CA GLU A 618 17.47 -17.07 -6.95
C GLU A 618 17.35 -18.57 -7.27
N SER A 619 16.18 -19.01 -7.74
CA SER A 619 15.91 -20.41 -8.12
C SER A 619 16.38 -20.74 -9.55
N SER A 620 16.66 -19.73 -10.37
CA SER A 620 17.07 -19.91 -11.77
C SER A 620 18.56 -20.26 -11.90
N PRO A 621 18.93 -21.29 -12.67
CA PRO A 621 20.31 -21.72 -12.79
C PRO A 621 21.21 -20.74 -13.60
N GLY A 622 22.44 -20.56 -13.13
CA GLY A 622 23.59 -20.12 -13.94
C GLY A 622 23.56 -18.66 -14.44
N GLU A 623 23.57 -18.48 -15.76
CA GLU A 623 23.63 -17.15 -16.41
C GLU A 623 22.29 -16.41 -16.39
N PHE A 624 21.18 -17.13 -16.45
CA PHE A 624 19.85 -16.54 -16.53
C PHE A 624 19.50 -15.73 -15.27
N GLY A 625 19.69 -16.33 -14.08
CA GLY A 625 19.48 -15.63 -12.81
C GLY A 625 20.34 -14.36 -12.67
N ARG A 626 21.59 -14.40 -13.17
CA ARG A 626 22.48 -13.22 -13.18
C ARG A 626 21.97 -12.10 -14.09
N LEU A 627 21.41 -12.44 -15.26
CA LEU A 627 20.82 -11.45 -16.17
C LEU A 627 19.54 -10.83 -15.59
N LEU A 628 18.70 -11.62 -14.92
CA LEU A 628 17.50 -11.12 -14.25
C LEU A 628 17.85 -10.16 -13.10
N GLU A 629 18.86 -10.52 -12.29
CA GLU A 629 19.32 -9.63 -11.22
C GLU A 629 19.95 -8.35 -11.77
N GLN A 630 20.67 -8.43 -12.90
CA GLN A 630 21.18 -7.25 -13.60
C GLN A 630 20.05 -6.37 -14.13
N GLU A 631 19.00 -6.95 -14.72
CA GLU A 631 17.82 -6.23 -15.19
C GLU A 631 17.11 -5.51 -14.04
N ARG A 632 16.91 -6.21 -12.91
CA ARG A 632 16.29 -5.65 -11.70
C ARG A 632 17.09 -4.46 -11.19
N ARG A 633 18.42 -4.61 -11.07
CA ARG A 633 19.33 -3.54 -10.63
C ARG A 633 19.26 -2.31 -11.53
N LEU A 634 19.29 -2.51 -12.86
CA LEU A 634 19.21 -1.39 -13.82
C LEU A 634 17.85 -0.70 -13.77
N THR A 635 16.76 -1.46 -13.65
CA THR A 635 15.41 -0.90 -13.51
C THR A 635 15.30 -0.01 -12.27
N LEU A 636 15.80 -0.51 -11.13
CA LEU A 636 15.84 0.24 -9.89
C LEU A 636 16.71 1.50 -10.03
N GLY A 637 17.91 1.38 -10.61
CA GLY A 637 18.80 2.51 -10.90
C GLY A 637 18.11 3.62 -11.70
N LEU A 638 17.37 3.27 -12.76
CA LEU A 638 16.58 4.22 -13.53
C LEU A 638 15.51 4.95 -12.70
N HIS A 639 14.82 4.25 -11.80
CA HIS A 639 13.84 4.88 -10.91
C HIS A 639 14.52 5.90 -9.98
N LEU A 640 15.66 5.52 -9.41
CA LEU A 640 16.45 6.40 -8.54
C LEU A 640 16.98 7.62 -9.31
N LEU A 641 17.46 7.44 -10.53
CA LEU A 641 17.92 8.51 -11.41
C LEU A 641 16.78 9.48 -11.77
N HIS A 642 15.57 8.97 -12.04
CA HIS A 642 14.39 9.82 -12.23
C HIS A 642 14.08 10.66 -10.98
N LYS A 643 14.17 10.06 -9.79
CA LYS A 643 14.00 10.80 -8.53
C LYS A 643 15.08 11.88 -8.35
N GLN A 644 16.34 11.56 -8.63
CA GLN A 644 17.45 12.53 -8.60
C GLN A 644 17.22 13.66 -9.62
N LEU A 645 16.72 13.34 -10.81
CA LEU A 645 16.43 14.32 -11.85
C LEU A 645 15.31 15.27 -11.41
N LEU A 646 14.25 14.76 -10.78
CA LEU A 646 13.17 15.56 -10.23
C LEU A 646 13.71 16.55 -9.16
N GLN A 647 14.48 16.04 -8.20
CA GLN A 647 15.09 16.87 -7.15
C GLN A 647 16.05 17.93 -7.73
N ALA A 648 16.88 17.57 -8.71
CA ALA A 648 17.78 18.50 -9.36
C ALA A 648 17.02 19.59 -10.15
N THR A 649 15.89 19.23 -10.74
CA THR A 649 14.99 20.15 -11.45
C THR A 649 14.32 21.14 -10.51
N GLU A 650 13.80 20.68 -9.37
CA GLU A 650 13.24 21.54 -8.31
C GLU A 650 14.26 22.53 -7.77
N ARG A 651 15.51 22.07 -7.59
CA ARG A 651 16.64 22.90 -7.12
C ARG A 651 17.26 23.78 -8.21
N ARG A 652 16.85 23.61 -9.47
CA ARG A 652 17.39 24.30 -10.65
C ARG A 652 18.91 24.09 -10.82
N ASP A 653 19.41 22.92 -10.42
CA ASP A 653 20.82 22.55 -10.53
C ASP A 653 21.11 21.98 -11.93
N THR A 654 21.50 22.87 -12.86
CA THR A 654 21.69 22.53 -14.27
C THR A 654 22.82 21.53 -14.53
N ALA A 655 23.90 21.59 -13.75
CA ALA A 655 25.03 20.66 -13.87
C ALA A 655 24.62 19.24 -13.45
N ARG A 656 23.90 19.12 -12.33
CA ARG A 656 23.40 17.83 -11.86
C ARG A 656 22.30 17.26 -12.77
N ILE A 657 21.44 18.12 -13.34
CA ILE A 657 20.45 17.70 -14.36
C ILE A 657 21.15 17.05 -15.56
N GLN A 658 22.20 17.67 -16.11
CA GLN A 658 22.93 17.11 -17.25
C GLN A 658 23.64 15.80 -16.90
N SER A 659 24.28 15.73 -15.74
CA SER A 659 24.95 14.51 -15.27
C SER A 659 23.97 13.35 -15.09
N VAL A 660 22.83 13.59 -14.42
CA VAL A 660 21.80 12.56 -14.19
C VAL A 660 21.17 12.11 -15.50
N ARG A 661 20.91 13.02 -16.46
CA ARG A 661 20.41 12.66 -17.79
C ARG A 661 21.37 11.75 -18.55
N GLY A 662 22.68 12.04 -18.55
CA GLY A 662 23.66 11.18 -19.20
C GLY A 662 23.75 9.78 -18.58
N ARG A 663 23.65 9.67 -17.25
CA ARG A 663 23.56 8.38 -16.55
C ARG A 663 22.29 7.62 -16.89
N LEU A 664 21.16 8.33 -16.95
CA LEU A 664 19.85 7.78 -17.29
C LEU A 664 19.84 7.21 -18.71
N GLU A 665 20.35 7.95 -19.70
CA GLU A 665 20.49 7.47 -21.08
C GLU A 665 21.37 6.20 -21.18
N ASN A 666 22.48 6.16 -20.42
CA ASN A 666 23.36 5.00 -20.39
C ASN A 666 22.71 3.78 -19.72
N GLU A 667 22.07 3.93 -18.56
CA GLU A 667 21.37 2.83 -17.90
C GLU A 667 20.18 2.33 -18.72
N GLU A 668 19.45 3.22 -19.40
CA GLU A 668 18.39 2.83 -20.33
C GLU A 668 18.94 2.00 -21.50
N ALA A 669 20.09 2.39 -22.06
CA ALA A 669 20.74 1.64 -23.12
C ALA A 669 21.16 0.24 -22.63
N GLN A 670 21.77 0.14 -21.44
CA GLN A 670 22.15 -1.14 -20.84
C GLN A 670 20.93 -2.02 -20.55
N LEU A 671 19.86 -1.44 -20.00
CA LEU A 671 18.62 -2.16 -19.73
C LEU A 671 17.99 -2.69 -21.02
N ARG A 672 17.97 -1.89 -22.09
CA ARG A 672 17.52 -2.32 -23.43
C ARG A 672 18.34 -3.50 -23.95
N THR A 673 19.67 -3.46 -23.80
CA THR A 673 20.55 -4.57 -24.20
C THR A 673 20.28 -5.84 -23.40
N VAL A 674 20.21 -5.75 -22.07
CA VAL A 674 19.94 -6.92 -21.19
C VAL A 674 18.57 -7.52 -21.51
N ARG A 675 17.52 -6.70 -21.60
CA ARG A 675 16.16 -7.15 -21.95
C ARG A 675 16.12 -7.85 -23.30
N THR A 676 16.74 -7.26 -24.32
CA THR A 676 16.80 -7.85 -25.66
C THR A 676 17.60 -9.15 -25.68
N GLY A 677 18.65 -9.24 -24.86
CA GLY A 677 19.43 -10.47 -24.67
C GLY A 677 18.60 -11.58 -24.02
N ILE A 678 17.91 -11.26 -22.92
CA ILE A 678 17.01 -12.20 -22.23
C ILE A 678 15.90 -12.68 -23.19
N GLU A 679 15.28 -11.78 -23.93
CA GLU A 679 14.20 -12.13 -24.86
C GLU A 679 14.64 -13.05 -25.99
N LYS A 680 15.87 -12.91 -26.47
CA LYS A 680 16.45 -13.77 -27.51
C LYS A 680 16.88 -15.14 -26.98
N THR A 681 17.50 -15.18 -25.80
CA THR A 681 18.08 -16.41 -25.24
C THR A 681 17.06 -17.26 -24.48
N TYR A 682 16.06 -16.63 -23.85
CA TYR A 682 15.04 -17.28 -23.01
C TYR A 682 13.62 -16.99 -23.52
N PRO A 683 13.23 -17.55 -24.68
CA PRO A 683 11.95 -17.24 -25.32
C PRO A 683 10.73 -17.67 -24.49
N ARG A 684 10.85 -18.70 -23.63
CA ARG A 684 9.77 -19.06 -22.69
C ARG A 684 9.49 -17.91 -21.73
N PHE A 685 10.54 -17.34 -21.13
CA PHE A 685 10.43 -16.21 -20.21
C PHE A 685 9.89 -14.95 -20.92
N ALA A 686 10.33 -14.69 -22.15
CA ALA A 686 9.81 -13.59 -22.96
C ALA A 686 8.30 -13.70 -23.21
N ASP A 687 7.82 -14.91 -23.54
CA ASP A 687 6.40 -15.22 -23.75
C ASP A 687 5.61 -15.13 -22.44
N LEU A 688 6.24 -15.44 -21.30
CA LEU A 688 5.64 -15.29 -19.97
C LEU A 688 5.46 -13.82 -19.58
N ARG A 689 6.51 -13.01 -19.79
CA ARG A 689 6.55 -11.59 -19.39
C ARG A 689 5.74 -10.70 -20.33
N ASN A 690 5.73 -11.01 -21.62
CA ASN A 690 5.02 -10.23 -22.64
C ASN A 690 4.30 -11.16 -23.61
N PRO A 691 3.26 -11.88 -23.14
CA PRO A 691 2.50 -12.80 -23.98
C PRO A 691 1.84 -12.03 -25.11
N LYS A 692 2.04 -12.52 -26.35
CA LYS A 692 1.37 -11.93 -27.52
C LYS A 692 -0.15 -12.08 -27.39
N PRO A 693 -0.93 -10.99 -27.56
CA PRO A 693 -2.38 -11.06 -27.64
C PRO A 693 -2.80 -12.05 -28.72
N LEU A 694 -3.73 -12.95 -28.40
CA LEU A 694 -4.26 -13.90 -29.36
C LEU A 694 -5.44 -13.32 -30.13
N GLN A 695 -5.49 -13.61 -31.42
CA GLN A 695 -6.67 -13.50 -32.25
C GLN A 695 -7.37 -14.85 -32.31
N VAL A 696 -8.62 -14.84 -32.78
CA VAL A 696 -9.42 -16.06 -32.92
C VAL A 696 -8.74 -17.07 -33.85
N GLN A 697 -8.16 -16.59 -34.95
CA GLN A 697 -7.46 -17.41 -35.94
C GLN A 697 -6.22 -18.09 -35.36
N ASP A 698 -5.52 -17.41 -34.44
CA ASP A 698 -4.38 -18.01 -33.75
C ASP A 698 -4.85 -19.23 -32.93
N VAL A 699 -5.99 -19.12 -32.24
CA VAL A 699 -6.58 -20.24 -31.49
C VAL A 699 -7.04 -21.36 -32.42
N GLN A 700 -7.72 -21.05 -33.52
CA GLN A 700 -8.14 -22.06 -34.49
C GLN A 700 -6.96 -22.89 -35.03
N SER A 701 -5.80 -22.25 -35.25
CA SER A 701 -4.58 -22.92 -35.71
C SER A 701 -3.98 -23.88 -34.70
N LEU A 702 -4.28 -23.68 -33.41
CA LEU A 702 -3.82 -24.56 -32.34
C LEU A 702 -4.68 -25.81 -32.24
N LEU A 703 -5.98 -25.75 -32.56
CA LEU A 703 -6.94 -26.82 -32.28
C LEU A 703 -6.89 -27.99 -33.26
N GLY A 704 -6.97 -29.21 -32.71
CA GLY A 704 -7.21 -30.45 -33.43
C GLY A 704 -8.63 -30.56 -34.00
N ALA A 705 -8.87 -31.61 -34.78
CA ALA A 705 -10.18 -31.82 -35.43
C ALA A 705 -11.31 -32.07 -34.41
N ASP A 706 -11.02 -32.78 -33.31
CA ASP A 706 -12.00 -33.17 -32.28
C ASP A 706 -11.98 -32.26 -31.04
N GLU A 707 -11.38 -31.07 -31.18
CA GLU A 707 -11.21 -30.12 -30.09
C GLU A 707 -12.08 -28.86 -30.29
N ALA A 708 -12.62 -28.37 -29.19
CA ALA A 708 -13.26 -27.07 -29.07
C ALA A 708 -12.72 -26.29 -27.88
N VAL A 709 -12.83 -24.97 -27.95
CA VAL A 709 -12.57 -24.04 -26.85
C VAL A 709 -13.85 -23.28 -26.53
N LEU A 710 -14.18 -23.18 -25.24
CA LEU A 710 -15.15 -22.22 -24.71
C LEU A 710 -14.41 -21.18 -23.87
N SER A 711 -14.45 -19.91 -24.31
CA SER A 711 -13.82 -18.79 -23.61
C SER A 711 -14.90 -17.85 -23.07
N TYR A 712 -14.89 -17.63 -21.75
CA TYR A 712 -15.91 -16.83 -21.04
C TYR A 712 -15.34 -15.54 -20.48
N PHE A 713 -16.03 -14.42 -20.62
CA PHE A 713 -15.61 -13.19 -19.94
C PHE A 713 -16.80 -12.46 -19.32
N VAL A 714 -16.72 -12.21 -18.02
CA VAL A 714 -17.83 -11.70 -17.20
C VAL A 714 -17.58 -10.23 -16.89
N THR A 715 -18.42 -9.34 -17.41
CA THR A 715 -18.39 -7.90 -17.08
C THR A 715 -19.53 -7.56 -16.13
N SER A 716 -19.58 -6.34 -15.62
CA SER A 716 -20.61 -5.94 -14.64
C SER A 716 -22.04 -6.14 -15.15
N GLY A 717 -22.32 -5.78 -16.40
CA GLY A 717 -23.64 -5.85 -17.00
C GLY A 717 -23.83 -6.92 -18.08
N LEU A 718 -22.77 -7.39 -18.74
CA LEU A 718 -22.85 -8.35 -19.85
C LEU A 718 -21.78 -9.43 -19.71
N SER A 719 -22.03 -10.61 -20.25
CA SER A 719 -21.00 -11.66 -20.32
C SER A 719 -20.86 -12.19 -21.73
N GLY A 720 -19.63 -12.37 -22.20
CA GLY A 720 -19.31 -12.91 -23.53
C GLY A 720 -18.90 -14.38 -23.46
N LEU A 721 -19.33 -15.17 -24.45
CA LEU A 721 -18.94 -16.55 -24.67
C LEU A 721 -18.48 -16.73 -26.12
N TRP A 722 -17.22 -17.11 -26.31
CA TRP A 722 -16.66 -17.52 -27.60
C TRP A 722 -16.50 -19.04 -27.62
N ALA A 723 -17.17 -19.70 -28.56
CA ALA A 723 -16.95 -21.10 -28.89
C ALA A 723 -16.12 -21.19 -30.18
N ILE A 724 -14.95 -21.82 -30.09
CA ILE A 724 -13.96 -21.85 -31.16
C ILE A 724 -13.62 -23.30 -31.45
N THR A 725 -13.71 -23.69 -32.72
CA THR A 725 -13.19 -24.96 -33.26
C THR A 725 -12.18 -24.64 -34.34
N ARG A 726 -11.43 -25.64 -34.81
CA ARG A 726 -10.48 -25.47 -35.92
C ARG A 726 -11.08 -24.73 -37.14
N ASP A 727 -12.35 -24.96 -37.45
CA ASP A 727 -12.97 -24.48 -38.70
C ASP A 727 -14.03 -23.40 -38.49
N LYS A 728 -14.63 -23.30 -37.29
CA LYS A 728 -15.79 -22.43 -37.03
C LYS A 728 -15.69 -21.72 -35.69
N VAL A 729 -16.30 -20.55 -35.62
CA VAL A 729 -16.38 -19.70 -34.43
C VAL A 729 -17.82 -19.26 -34.25
N GLU A 730 -18.30 -19.35 -33.02
CA GLU A 730 -19.59 -18.80 -32.61
C GLU A 730 -19.41 -17.94 -31.36
N PHE A 731 -20.08 -16.79 -31.35
CA PHE A 731 -20.05 -15.84 -30.23
C PHE A 731 -21.45 -15.55 -29.73
N LYS A 732 -21.62 -15.61 -28.41
CA LYS A 732 -22.88 -15.31 -27.73
C LYS A 732 -22.64 -14.33 -26.59
N ILE A 733 -23.59 -13.41 -26.41
CA ILE A 733 -23.73 -12.67 -25.17
C ILE A 733 -24.65 -13.50 -24.27
N LEU A 734 -24.19 -13.84 -23.07
CA LEU A 734 -24.98 -14.59 -22.10
C LEU A 734 -26.07 -13.68 -21.52
N PRO A 735 -27.30 -14.19 -21.32
CA PRO A 735 -28.44 -13.40 -20.86
C PRO A 735 -28.41 -13.19 -19.33
N MET A 736 -27.26 -12.82 -18.78
CA MET A 736 -27.05 -12.68 -17.34
C MET A 736 -26.00 -11.62 -17.01
N THR A 737 -26.23 -10.93 -15.91
CA THR A 737 -25.28 -10.05 -15.24
C THR A 737 -24.26 -10.85 -14.43
N ARG A 738 -23.13 -10.22 -14.09
CA ARG A 738 -22.15 -10.81 -13.15
C ARG A 738 -22.79 -11.21 -11.83
N GLY A 739 -23.65 -10.37 -11.26
CA GLY A 739 -24.31 -10.64 -9.98
C GLY A 739 -25.14 -11.91 -10.01
N GLU A 740 -25.87 -12.17 -11.09
CA GLU A 740 -26.67 -13.38 -11.25
C GLU A 740 -25.79 -14.63 -11.46
N ILE A 741 -24.69 -14.50 -12.20
CA ILE A 741 -23.71 -15.60 -12.35
C ILE A 741 -23.12 -15.98 -11.00
N ILE A 742 -22.74 -14.97 -10.21
CA ILE A 742 -22.20 -15.17 -8.85
C ILE A 742 -23.23 -15.86 -7.97
N GLN A 743 -24.44 -15.30 -7.87
CA GLN A 743 -25.47 -15.83 -7.00
C GLN A 743 -25.78 -17.29 -7.31
N ARG A 744 -25.91 -17.65 -8.59
CA ARG A 744 -26.24 -19.03 -8.99
C ARG A 744 -25.06 -19.97 -8.82
N SER A 745 -23.85 -19.55 -9.17
CA SER A 745 -22.64 -20.38 -9.02
C SER A 745 -22.35 -20.65 -7.55
N GLU A 746 -22.43 -19.63 -6.69
CA GLU A 746 -22.23 -19.79 -5.24
C GLU A 746 -23.35 -20.61 -4.61
N ARG A 747 -24.61 -20.40 -4.99
CA ARG A 747 -25.72 -21.25 -4.52
C ARG A 747 -25.50 -22.73 -4.86
N PHE A 748 -25.09 -23.00 -6.10
CA PHE A 748 -24.78 -24.37 -6.53
C PHE A 748 -23.56 -24.94 -5.78
N ARG A 749 -22.52 -24.13 -5.59
CA ARG A 749 -21.29 -24.52 -4.89
C ARG A 749 -21.49 -24.72 -3.39
N HIS A 750 -22.38 -23.97 -2.77
CA HIS A 750 -22.65 -24.01 -1.32
C HIS A 750 -22.97 -25.43 -0.84
N GLY A 751 -23.71 -26.21 -1.63
CA GLY A 751 -23.99 -27.61 -1.30
C GLY A 751 -22.71 -28.43 -1.08
N PHE A 752 -21.73 -28.30 -1.97
CA PHE A 752 -20.42 -28.98 -1.86
C PHE A 752 -19.60 -28.52 -0.66
N VAL A 753 -19.58 -27.21 -0.40
CA VAL A 753 -18.85 -26.63 0.74
C VAL A 753 -19.46 -27.07 2.06
N GLU A 754 -20.78 -27.04 2.16
CA GLU A 754 -21.51 -27.48 3.35
C GLU A 754 -21.26 -28.96 3.63
N MET A 755 -21.31 -29.82 2.60
CA MET A 755 -20.93 -31.23 2.72
C MET A 755 -19.50 -31.39 3.24
N ALA A 756 -18.52 -30.71 2.63
CA ALA A 756 -17.11 -30.80 3.03
C ALA A 756 -16.88 -30.37 4.49
N HIS A 757 -17.50 -29.26 4.92
CA HIS A 757 -17.38 -28.76 6.29
C HIS A 757 -18.02 -29.71 7.31
N THR A 758 -19.19 -30.26 6.99
CA THR A 758 -19.96 -31.11 7.92
C THR A 758 -19.34 -32.51 8.07
N ILE A 759 -18.66 -33.02 7.03
CA ILE A 759 -17.96 -34.32 7.06
C ILE A 759 -16.72 -34.29 7.97
N GLY A 760 -16.03 -33.16 8.06
CA GLY A 760 -14.73 -33.06 8.73
C GLY A 760 -14.70 -33.28 10.25
N LYS A 761 -15.85 -33.16 10.97
CA LYS A 761 -15.89 -33.33 12.44
C LYS A 761 -17.18 -33.93 13.01
N THR A 762 -18.32 -33.91 12.31
CA THR A 762 -19.64 -34.05 12.95
C THR A 762 -20.62 -35.03 12.30
N LEU A 763 -20.38 -35.52 11.07
CA LEU A 763 -21.35 -36.39 10.40
C LEU A 763 -21.51 -37.79 11.03
N ALA A 764 -20.47 -38.30 11.66
CA ALA A 764 -20.54 -39.55 12.42
C ALA A 764 -21.49 -39.45 13.62
N GLU A 765 -21.67 -38.23 14.17
CA GLU A 765 -22.50 -37.93 15.34
C GLU A 765 -23.84 -37.26 14.99
N ALA A 766 -24.02 -36.84 13.73
CA ALA A 766 -25.26 -36.22 13.24
C ALA A 766 -26.45 -37.19 13.31
N SER A 767 -27.68 -36.66 13.41
CA SER A 767 -28.90 -37.47 13.27
C SER A 767 -29.01 -38.05 11.86
N ASP A 768 -29.68 -39.20 11.70
CA ASP A 768 -29.90 -39.82 10.38
C ASP A 768 -30.63 -38.88 9.41
N GLU A 769 -31.56 -38.07 9.94
CA GLU A 769 -32.28 -37.07 9.16
C GLU A 769 -31.34 -35.99 8.62
N ARG A 770 -30.43 -35.46 9.45
CA ARG A 770 -29.43 -34.47 9.01
C ARG A 770 -28.42 -35.09 8.04
N PHE A 771 -27.97 -36.32 8.29
CA PHE A 771 -27.08 -37.05 7.40
C PHE A 771 -27.69 -37.24 6.00
N ARG A 772 -28.95 -37.69 5.95
CA ARG A 772 -29.66 -37.87 4.68
C ARG A 772 -29.93 -36.55 3.98
N ALA A 773 -30.33 -35.51 4.71
CA ALA A 773 -30.56 -34.19 4.14
C ALA A 773 -29.33 -33.66 3.39
N VAL A 774 -28.13 -33.84 3.95
CA VAL A 774 -26.86 -33.35 3.37
C VAL A 774 -26.55 -33.99 2.00
N PHE A 775 -26.81 -35.29 1.81
CA PHE A 775 -26.48 -36.01 0.57
C PHE A 775 -27.66 -36.19 -0.41
N SER A 776 -28.86 -35.80 -0.01
CA SER A 776 -30.07 -35.87 -0.85
C SER A 776 -30.46 -34.53 -1.48
N ASP A 777 -29.74 -33.44 -1.22
CA ASP A 777 -30.07 -32.09 -1.68
C ASP A 777 -29.12 -31.56 -2.78
N PHE A 778 -28.74 -32.43 -3.72
CA PHE A 778 -28.02 -31.96 -4.90
C PHE A 778 -28.94 -31.09 -5.77
N ALA A 779 -28.50 -29.85 -6.05
CA ALA A 779 -29.30 -28.84 -6.77
C ALA A 779 -29.37 -29.12 -8.28
N CYS A 780 -30.08 -30.18 -8.67
CA CYS A 780 -30.28 -30.62 -10.06
C CYS A 780 -30.85 -29.50 -10.96
N ASP A 781 -31.83 -28.74 -10.46
CA ASP A 781 -32.43 -27.64 -11.22
C ASP A 781 -31.43 -26.53 -11.52
N ASP A 782 -30.63 -26.14 -10.52
CA ASP A 782 -29.57 -25.14 -10.70
C ASP A 782 -28.49 -25.65 -11.64
N SER A 783 -28.08 -26.93 -11.53
CA SER A 783 -27.14 -27.59 -12.46
C SER A 783 -27.62 -27.54 -13.91
N HIS A 784 -28.87 -27.95 -14.17
CA HIS A 784 -29.42 -27.91 -15.52
C HIS A 784 -29.61 -26.48 -16.04
N GLN A 785 -30.05 -25.55 -15.19
CA GLN A 785 -30.16 -24.14 -15.57
C GLN A 785 -28.80 -23.54 -15.93
N LEU A 786 -27.75 -23.83 -15.17
CA LEU A 786 -26.38 -23.40 -15.48
C LEU A 786 -25.91 -24.00 -16.82
N TYR A 787 -26.20 -25.27 -17.13
CA TYR A 787 -25.93 -25.86 -18.45
C TYR A 787 -26.62 -25.09 -19.58
N ARG A 788 -27.92 -24.81 -19.42
CA ARG A 788 -28.73 -24.08 -20.40
C ARG A 788 -28.21 -22.67 -20.68
N LEU A 789 -27.56 -22.05 -19.70
CA LEU A 789 -27.07 -20.68 -19.79
C LEU A 789 -25.64 -20.63 -20.29
N LEU A 790 -24.77 -21.53 -19.81
CA LEU A 790 -23.33 -21.47 -20.05
C LEU A 790 -22.85 -22.32 -21.22
N VAL A 791 -23.57 -23.37 -21.61
CA VAL A 791 -23.10 -24.35 -22.61
C VAL A 791 -24.09 -24.47 -23.78
N LEU A 792 -25.37 -24.63 -23.49
CA LEU A 792 -26.41 -24.83 -24.50
C LEU A 792 -26.41 -23.80 -25.66
N PRO A 793 -26.11 -22.49 -25.46
CA PRO A 793 -26.11 -21.51 -26.55
C PRO A 793 -25.12 -21.79 -27.68
N VAL A 794 -24.10 -22.61 -27.43
CA VAL A 794 -23.03 -22.97 -28.38
C VAL A 794 -22.88 -24.49 -28.54
N GLU A 795 -23.74 -25.27 -27.89
CA GLU A 795 -23.74 -26.73 -27.92
C GLU A 795 -23.75 -27.32 -29.33
N PRO A 796 -24.50 -26.78 -30.33
CA PRO A 796 -24.48 -27.32 -31.69
C PRO A 796 -23.09 -27.32 -32.36
N LEU A 797 -22.21 -26.40 -31.96
CA LEU A 797 -20.85 -26.31 -32.50
C LEU A 797 -19.90 -27.34 -31.85
N ILE A 798 -20.14 -27.69 -30.58
CA ILE A 798 -19.23 -28.52 -29.79
C ILE A 798 -19.68 -29.97 -29.62
N ARG A 799 -20.96 -30.30 -29.90
CA ARG A 799 -21.54 -31.65 -29.70
C ARG A 799 -20.73 -32.78 -30.34
N SER A 800 -20.08 -32.53 -31.47
CA SER A 800 -19.27 -33.53 -32.20
C SER A 800 -17.81 -33.58 -31.76
N LYS A 801 -17.40 -32.78 -30.77
CA LYS A 801 -16.01 -32.67 -30.31
C LYS A 801 -15.84 -33.51 -29.06
N ALA A 802 -14.81 -34.36 -29.05
CA ALA A 802 -14.52 -35.18 -27.88
C ALA A 802 -13.92 -34.35 -26.74
N TYR A 803 -13.13 -33.33 -27.07
CA TYR A 803 -12.37 -32.53 -26.12
C TYR A 803 -12.85 -31.08 -26.11
N VAL A 804 -13.13 -30.56 -24.92
CA VAL A 804 -13.53 -29.16 -24.73
C VAL A 804 -12.61 -28.49 -23.72
N PHE A 805 -11.87 -27.49 -24.21
CA PHE A 805 -11.04 -26.63 -23.40
C PHE A 805 -11.86 -25.46 -22.84
N LEU A 806 -11.80 -25.23 -21.53
CA LEU A 806 -12.53 -24.18 -20.83
C LEU A 806 -11.59 -23.07 -20.38
N ALA A 807 -11.64 -21.91 -21.05
CA ALA A 807 -10.96 -20.69 -20.61
C ALA A 807 -11.95 -19.82 -19.84
N LEU A 808 -11.90 -19.90 -18.52
CA LEU A 808 -12.90 -19.31 -17.62
C LEU A 808 -12.50 -17.90 -17.17
N ASP A 809 -13.42 -17.21 -16.50
CA ASP A 809 -13.22 -15.90 -15.89
C ASP A 809 -14.08 -15.77 -14.64
N ASP A 810 -13.59 -15.03 -13.64
CA ASP A 810 -14.31 -14.76 -12.39
C ASP A 810 -14.68 -16.05 -11.63
N LEU A 811 -15.78 -16.05 -10.86
CA LEU A 811 -16.25 -17.22 -10.10
C LEU A 811 -16.57 -18.47 -10.95
N LEU A 812 -16.55 -18.39 -12.28
CA LEU A 812 -16.70 -19.58 -13.12
C LEU A 812 -15.56 -20.59 -12.88
N TYR A 813 -14.38 -20.14 -12.46
CA TYR A 813 -13.30 -21.05 -12.06
C TYR A 813 -13.71 -21.99 -10.92
N LYS A 814 -14.61 -21.56 -10.03
CA LYS A 814 -15.09 -22.36 -8.90
C LYS A 814 -16.26 -23.29 -9.27
N LEU A 815 -16.71 -23.27 -10.53
CA LEU A 815 -17.85 -24.07 -11.00
C LEU A 815 -17.36 -25.40 -11.61
N PRO A 816 -17.75 -26.56 -11.05
CA PRO A 816 -17.40 -27.85 -11.64
C PRO A 816 -18.30 -28.13 -12.86
N PHE A 817 -17.91 -27.66 -14.05
CA PHE A 817 -18.66 -27.77 -15.30
C PHE A 817 -19.06 -29.21 -15.64
N GLU A 818 -18.26 -30.18 -15.23
CA GLU A 818 -18.52 -31.61 -15.42
C GLU A 818 -19.81 -32.11 -14.74
N THR A 819 -20.27 -31.41 -13.70
CA THR A 819 -21.49 -31.73 -12.94
C THR A 819 -22.76 -31.09 -13.52
N LEU A 820 -22.63 -30.31 -14.60
CA LEU A 820 -23.76 -29.67 -15.24
C LEU A 820 -24.63 -30.70 -15.95
N LEU A 821 -25.94 -30.67 -15.71
CA LEU A 821 -26.89 -31.61 -16.27
C LEU A 821 -27.34 -31.17 -17.67
N THR A 822 -27.15 -32.03 -18.66
CA THR A 822 -27.53 -31.72 -20.04
C THR A 822 -29.05 -31.74 -20.27
N GLU A 823 -29.80 -32.40 -19.39
CA GLU A 823 -31.27 -32.47 -19.37
C GLU A 823 -31.80 -32.39 -17.92
N PRO A 824 -33.08 -32.01 -17.71
CA PRO A 824 -33.68 -31.99 -16.37
C PRO A 824 -33.67 -33.38 -15.73
N PHE A 825 -33.40 -33.44 -14.41
CA PHE A 825 -33.43 -34.69 -13.64
C PHE A 825 -34.67 -34.71 -12.74
N THR A 826 -35.50 -35.74 -12.88
CA THR A 826 -36.85 -35.79 -12.27
C THR A 826 -37.03 -36.88 -11.21
N GLN A 827 -36.00 -37.68 -10.90
CA GLN A 827 -36.10 -38.72 -9.88
C GLN A 827 -36.03 -38.13 -8.47
N ASP A 828 -36.67 -38.81 -7.50
CA ASP A 828 -36.69 -38.39 -6.10
C ASP A 828 -35.34 -38.69 -5.42
N LEU A 829 -34.61 -37.63 -5.06
CA LEU A 829 -33.35 -37.73 -4.31
C LEU A 829 -33.57 -37.86 -2.80
N LYS A 830 -34.67 -37.33 -2.27
CA LYS A 830 -34.91 -37.20 -0.81
C LYS A 830 -35.32 -38.52 -0.20
N ASN A 831 -36.18 -39.26 -0.89
CA ASN A 831 -36.74 -40.51 -0.36
C ASN A 831 -36.03 -41.78 -0.85
N HIS A 832 -34.92 -41.67 -1.61
CA HIS A 832 -34.20 -42.83 -2.11
C HIS A 832 -33.48 -43.59 -0.97
N PRO A 833 -33.57 -44.93 -0.84
CA PRO A 833 -33.00 -45.68 0.28
C PRO A 833 -31.52 -45.37 0.56
N ILE A 834 -30.72 -45.26 -0.51
CA ILE A 834 -29.30 -44.90 -0.46
C ILE A 834 -29.17 -43.47 -1.03
N PRO A 835 -28.76 -42.47 -0.23
CA PRO A 835 -28.52 -41.12 -0.72
C PRO A 835 -27.52 -41.09 -1.89
N GLY A 836 -27.81 -40.27 -2.90
CA GLY A 836 -26.99 -40.09 -4.10
C GLY A 836 -27.11 -41.17 -5.18
N ASP A 837 -27.70 -42.33 -4.89
CA ASP A 837 -27.69 -43.48 -5.82
C ASP A 837 -28.46 -43.24 -7.12
N SER A 838 -29.60 -42.54 -7.04
CA SER A 838 -30.37 -42.16 -8.24
C SER A 838 -29.61 -41.23 -9.19
N LEU A 839 -28.57 -40.52 -8.70
CA LEU A 839 -27.71 -39.66 -9.54
C LEU A 839 -26.84 -40.46 -10.51
N SER A 840 -26.70 -41.78 -10.33
CA SER A 840 -26.06 -42.66 -11.32
C SER A 840 -26.72 -42.57 -12.71
N GLN A 841 -28.04 -42.31 -12.74
CA GLN A 841 -28.83 -42.15 -13.96
C GLN A 841 -28.80 -40.73 -14.53
N ALA A 842 -28.26 -39.75 -13.80
CA ALA A 842 -28.25 -38.36 -14.22
C ALA A 842 -27.30 -38.15 -15.41
N ARG A 843 -27.69 -37.28 -16.36
CA ARG A 843 -26.87 -36.97 -17.55
C ARG A 843 -25.95 -35.78 -17.30
N PHE A 844 -24.93 -36.01 -16.50
CA PHE A 844 -23.84 -35.07 -16.28
C PHE A 844 -23.02 -34.85 -17.56
N TRP A 845 -22.52 -33.63 -17.77
CA TRP A 845 -21.80 -33.26 -18.99
C TRP A 845 -20.51 -34.08 -19.20
N VAL A 846 -19.86 -34.51 -18.10
CA VAL A 846 -18.69 -35.42 -18.15
C VAL A 846 -18.99 -36.75 -18.86
N LYS A 847 -20.25 -37.18 -18.96
CA LYS A 847 -20.63 -38.41 -19.68
C LYS A 847 -20.49 -38.29 -21.19
N THR A 848 -20.45 -37.07 -21.75
CA THR A 848 -20.43 -36.86 -23.21
C THR A 848 -19.15 -36.21 -23.73
N HIS A 849 -18.46 -35.41 -22.92
CA HIS A 849 -17.25 -34.70 -23.33
C HIS A 849 -16.11 -34.91 -22.32
N ASN A 850 -14.88 -34.80 -22.79
CA ASN A 850 -13.67 -34.78 -21.97
C ASN A 850 -13.27 -33.31 -21.79
N LEU A 851 -13.31 -32.81 -20.55
CA LEU A 851 -13.09 -31.38 -20.28
C LEU A 851 -11.64 -31.15 -19.81
N SER A 852 -11.05 -30.04 -20.24
CA SER A 852 -9.79 -29.53 -19.70
C SER A 852 -9.88 -28.02 -19.48
N TYR A 853 -9.41 -27.54 -18.36
CA TYR A 853 -9.47 -26.14 -17.97
C TYR A 853 -8.19 -25.42 -18.40
N LEU A 854 -8.27 -24.13 -18.71
CA LEU A 854 -7.13 -23.31 -19.10
C LEU A 854 -7.15 -21.98 -18.36
N PRO A 855 -6.02 -21.56 -17.74
CA PRO A 855 -5.89 -20.22 -17.15
C PRO A 855 -6.02 -19.11 -18.22
N SER A 856 -5.55 -19.39 -19.44
CA SER A 856 -5.72 -18.53 -20.61
C SER A 856 -5.44 -19.33 -21.89
N LEU A 857 -5.87 -18.81 -23.04
CA LEU A 857 -5.56 -19.45 -24.32
C LEU A 857 -4.10 -19.21 -24.74
N SER A 858 -3.49 -18.13 -24.23
CA SER A 858 -2.05 -17.89 -24.38
C SER A 858 -1.22 -19.03 -23.80
N VAL A 859 -1.65 -19.63 -22.67
CA VAL A 859 -0.99 -20.80 -22.09
C VAL A 859 -1.09 -22.02 -23.00
N LEU A 860 -2.25 -22.28 -23.62
CA LEU A 860 -2.40 -23.37 -24.59
C LEU A 860 -1.44 -23.20 -25.78
N ARG A 861 -1.32 -21.97 -26.31
CA ARG A 861 -0.32 -21.66 -27.35
C ARG A 861 1.09 -22.01 -26.87
N SER A 862 1.48 -21.53 -25.69
CA SER A 862 2.80 -21.76 -25.13
C SER A 862 3.09 -23.25 -24.99
N LEU A 863 2.15 -24.02 -24.40
CA LEU A 863 2.26 -25.46 -24.27
C LEU A 863 2.43 -26.14 -25.64
N ARG A 864 1.63 -25.81 -26.64
CA ARG A 864 1.73 -26.46 -27.97
C ARG A 864 2.95 -26.05 -28.79
N THR A 865 3.53 -24.88 -28.53
CA THR A 865 4.69 -24.36 -29.28
C THR A 865 6.03 -24.69 -28.63
N TRP A 866 6.07 -24.86 -27.31
CA TRP A 866 7.29 -25.24 -26.60
C TRP A 866 7.64 -26.69 -26.92
N LYS A 867 8.86 -26.93 -27.43
CA LYS A 867 9.38 -28.29 -27.63
C LYS A 867 9.50 -29.00 -26.30
N LYS A 868 8.96 -30.22 -26.22
CA LYS A 868 9.19 -31.14 -25.09
C LYS A 868 10.63 -31.65 -25.17
N ALA A 869 11.34 -31.69 -24.03
CA ALA A 869 12.68 -32.25 -24.02
C ALA A 869 12.59 -33.76 -24.24
N THR A 870 13.35 -34.29 -25.21
CA THR A 870 13.45 -35.73 -25.44
C THR A 870 14.53 -36.30 -24.53
N THR A 871 14.17 -36.67 -23.31
CA THR A 871 15.04 -37.42 -22.41
C THR A 871 14.78 -38.92 -22.57
N GLY A 872 15.81 -39.68 -22.98
CA GLY A 872 15.67 -41.09 -23.37
C GLY A 872 15.37 -42.07 -22.23
N ASN A 873 15.35 -41.62 -20.97
CA ASN A 873 15.00 -42.44 -19.82
C ASN A 873 14.41 -41.58 -18.70
N GLN A 874 13.13 -41.23 -18.78
CA GLN A 874 12.43 -40.51 -17.71
C GLN A 874 11.96 -41.48 -16.63
N ALA A 875 12.19 -41.14 -15.36
CA ALA A 875 11.58 -41.87 -14.25
C ALA A 875 10.05 -41.64 -14.26
N PRO A 876 9.27 -42.68 -13.92
CA PRO A 876 7.81 -42.64 -14.11
C PRO A 876 7.09 -41.69 -13.14
N LEU A 877 7.65 -41.43 -11.96
CA LEU A 877 7.04 -40.59 -10.93
C LEU A 877 8.12 -39.96 -10.04
N LEU A 878 7.88 -38.73 -9.59
CA LEU A 878 8.44 -38.14 -8.37
C LEU A 878 7.27 -37.68 -7.49
N ALA A 879 7.26 -38.06 -6.21
CA ALA A 879 6.19 -37.74 -5.29
C ALA A 879 6.70 -37.12 -3.99
N PHE A 880 6.03 -36.06 -3.55
CA PHE A 880 6.19 -35.42 -2.24
C PHE A 880 4.83 -35.45 -1.54
N ALA A 881 4.75 -36.05 -0.36
CA ALA A 881 3.48 -36.21 0.34
C ALA A 881 3.60 -36.16 1.87
N ASP A 882 2.50 -35.80 2.52
CA ASP A 882 2.35 -35.82 3.98
C ASP A 882 3.46 -35.05 4.71
N PRO A 883 3.63 -33.74 4.45
CA PRO A 883 4.72 -32.96 5.03
C PRO A 883 4.55 -32.78 6.55
N MET A 884 5.67 -32.78 7.27
CA MET A 884 5.72 -32.52 8.70
C MET A 884 6.05 -31.05 8.97
N VAL A 885 5.17 -30.37 9.70
CA VAL A 885 5.38 -28.99 10.14
C VAL A 885 5.56 -28.98 11.66
N HIS A 886 6.80 -28.82 12.15
CA HIS A 886 7.06 -28.72 13.59
C HIS A 886 6.92 -27.27 14.08
N LEU A 887 6.11 -27.11 15.13
CA LEU A 887 5.93 -25.85 15.85
C LEU A 887 6.79 -25.86 17.12
N PRO A 888 7.76 -24.95 17.28
CA PRO A 888 8.42 -24.78 18.57
C PRO A 888 7.46 -24.08 19.54
N GLY A 889 6.69 -24.89 20.26
CA GLY A 889 5.70 -24.46 21.28
C GLY A 889 5.13 -25.57 22.18
N GLY A 890 5.53 -26.84 22.02
CA GLY A 890 5.23 -27.91 22.98
C GLY A 890 6.22 -27.88 24.15
N LYS A 891 5.82 -28.38 25.33
CA LYS A 891 6.52 -28.33 26.63
C LYS A 891 7.96 -28.88 26.68
N ASP A 892 8.53 -29.32 25.57
CA ASP A 892 9.83 -29.99 25.47
C ASP A 892 10.93 -29.12 24.85
N ALA A 893 10.74 -27.80 24.73
CA ALA A 893 11.82 -26.91 24.35
C ALA A 893 12.81 -26.73 25.52
N GLU A 894 13.96 -27.42 25.47
CA GLU A 894 15.04 -27.22 26.43
C GLU A 894 15.44 -25.73 26.50
N PRO A 895 15.50 -25.14 27.70
CA PRO A 895 15.88 -23.74 27.88
C PRO A 895 17.41 -23.63 27.82
N GLY A 896 17.98 -23.44 26.62
CA GLY A 896 19.43 -23.26 26.50
C GLY A 896 20.01 -22.85 25.15
N GLY A 897 19.25 -22.86 24.06
CA GLY A 897 19.75 -22.49 22.74
C GLY A 897 19.28 -21.11 22.29
N ALA A 898 20.13 -20.09 22.41
CA ALA A 898 19.91 -18.80 21.78
C ALA A 898 19.64 -18.99 20.27
N GLN A 899 18.42 -18.67 19.84
CA GLN A 899 17.92 -18.86 18.49
C GLN A 899 18.79 -18.12 17.47
N ARG A 900 19.61 -18.89 16.73
CA ARG A 900 20.11 -18.49 15.42
C ARG A 900 18.90 -18.25 14.52
N GLY A 901 18.82 -17.04 13.97
CA GLY A 901 17.77 -16.65 13.04
C GLY A 901 17.67 -17.65 11.89
N SER A 902 16.47 -18.09 11.59
CA SER A 902 16.20 -18.93 10.44
C SER A 902 14.86 -18.50 9.85
N ARG A 903 14.81 -18.55 8.52
CA ARG A 903 13.68 -18.22 7.64
C ARG A 903 12.37 -18.94 8.04
N SER A 904 12.44 -19.96 8.89
CA SER A 904 11.36 -20.65 9.60
C SER A 904 10.39 -19.79 10.44
N SER A 905 10.63 -18.47 10.58
CA SER A 905 9.71 -17.56 11.29
C SER A 905 8.36 -17.33 10.59
N ARG A 906 8.25 -17.54 9.27
CA ARG A 906 7.01 -17.23 8.51
C ARG A 906 5.86 -18.15 8.88
N LEU A 907 6.01 -19.47 8.74
CA LEU A 907 5.03 -20.49 9.17
C LEU A 907 4.58 -20.28 10.63
N ARG A 908 5.50 -19.85 11.50
CA ARG A 908 5.21 -19.51 12.90
C ARG A 908 4.23 -18.34 13.04
N THR A 909 4.37 -17.30 12.23
CA THR A 909 3.46 -16.14 12.21
C THR A 909 2.07 -16.50 11.69
N LEU A 910 1.99 -17.41 10.71
CA LEU A 910 0.74 -17.78 10.03
C LEU A 910 -0.30 -18.38 10.99
N GLN A 911 0.13 -19.23 11.91
CA GLN A 911 -0.77 -19.79 12.92
C GLN A 911 -1.13 -18.82 14.06
N THR A 912 -0.29 -17.82 14.33
CA THR A 912 -0.57 -16.84 15.40
C THR A 912 -1.43 -15.66 14.94
N ARG A 913 -1.55 -15.43 13.62
CA ARG A 913 -2.26 -14.29 13.01
C ARG A 913 -3.46 -14.65 12.16
N SER A 914 -3.71 -15.93 11.88
CA SER A 914 -4.84 -16.29 11.04
C SER A 914 -6.16 -15.93 11.74
N VAL A 915 -7.00 -15.18 11.02
CA VAL A 915 -8.45 -15.04 11.27
C VAL A 915 -9.16 -16.42 11.17
N LEU A 916 -8.41 -17.48 10.82
CA LEU A 916 -8.81 -18.88 10.79
C LEU A 916 -7.98 -19.69 11.81
N PRO A 917 -8.45 -19.87 13.06
CA PRO A 917 -7.85 -20.76 14.05
C PRO A 917 -7.78 -22.24 13.63
N GLU A 918 -8.35 -22.60 12.47
CA GLU A 918 -8.53 -23.98 12.00
C GLU A 918 -7.48 -24.50 11.02
N ILE A 919 -6.54 -23.69 10.50
CA ILE A 919 -5.44 -24.20 9.64
C ILE A 919 -4.34 -24.81 10.55
N GLY A 920 -4.69 -25.93 11.18
CA GLY A 920 -3.69 -26.85 11.70
C GLY A 920 -3.06 -27.59 10.53
N PHE A 921 -1.75 -27.44 10.31
CA PHE A 921 -1.00 -28.30 9.38
C PHE A 921 -0.84 -29.70 9.99
N ALA A 922 -1.96 -30.38 10.20
CA ALA A 922 -1.99 -31.74 10.70
C ALA A 922 -1.37 -32.68 9.65
N PRO A 923 -0.76 -33.80 10.09
CA PRO A 923 -0.33 -34.87 9.19
C PRO A 923 -1.47 -35.29 8.26
N LEU A 924 -1.12 -35.63 7.02
CA LEU A 924 -2.01 -36.08 5.96
C LEU A 924 -1.74 -37.56 5.63
N PRO A 925 -2.09 -38.52 6.52
CA PRO A 925 -1.81 -39.93 6.29
C PRO A 925 -2.49 -40.47 5.03
N ASP A 926 -3.64 -39.92 4.63
CA ASP A 926 -4.31 -40.31 3.40
C ASP A 926 -3.55 -39.88 2.14
N ALA A 927 -2.91 -38.70 2.18
CA ALA A 927 -2.05 -38.21 1.10
C ALA A 927 -0.79 -39.07 0.93
N ARG A 928 -0.25 -39.61 2.03
CA ARG A 928 0.81 -40.61 2.00
C ARG A 928 0.38 -41.87 1.24
N GLU A 929 -0.79 -42.41 1.58
CA GLU A 929 -1.31 -43.61 0.92
C GLU A 929 -1.59 -43.39 -0.56
N GLU A 930 -2.10 -42.22 -0.94
CA GLU A 930 -2.27 -41.82 -2.33
C GLU A 930 -0.94 -41.87 -3.10
N ALA A 931 0.13 -41.26 -2.56
CA ALA A 931 1.43 -41.27 -3.20
C ALA A 931 2.01 -42.67 -3.38
N LEU A 932 1.85 -43.53 -2.37
CA LEU A 932 2.28 -44.94 -2.45
C LEU A 932 1.47 -45.73 -3.48
N GLN A 933 0.17 -45.46 -3.64
CA GLN A 933 -0.65 -46.11 -4.65
C GLN A 933 -0.28 -45.70 -6.07
N VAL A 934 -0.10 -44.40 -6.32
CA VAL A 934 0.32 -43.91 -7.64
C VAL A 934 1.70 -44.48 -8.01
N ALA A 935 2.63 -44.53 -7.05
CA ALA A 935 3.93 -45.17 -7.26
C ALA A 935 3.80 -46.65 -7.65
N ARG A 936 2.88 -47.41 -7.03
CA ARG A 936 2.60 -48.80 -7.40
C ARG A 936 2.03 -48.93 -8.82
N VAL A 937 1.04 -48.11 -9.19
CA VAL A 937 0.43 -48.14 -10.54
C VAL A 937 1.48 -47.86 -11.62
N LEU A 938 2.34 -46.88 -11.37
CA LEU A 938 3.38 -46.43 -12.30
C LEU A 938 4.69 -47.22 -12.19
N GLU A 939 4.75 -48.24 -11.33
CA GLU A 939 5.94 -49.07 -11.10
C GLU A 939 7.19 -48.23 -10.71
N ALA A 940 6.96 -47.15 -9.96
CA ALA A 940 8.01 -46.24 -9.50
C ALA A 940 8.67 -46.77 -8.21
N PRO A 941 10.02 -46.85 -8.14
CA PRO A 941 10.73 -47.22 -6.91
C PRO A 941 10.45 -46.24 -5.75
N VAL A 942 9.71 -46.71 -4.75
CA VAL A 942 9.24 -45.90 -3.60
C VAL A 942 10.42 -45.26 -2.85
N ASP A 943 11.44 -46.05 -2.50
CA ASP A 943 12.58 -45.57 -1.68
C ASP A 943 13.41 -44.47 -2.35
N ARG A 944 13.34 -44.36 -3.68
CA ARG A 944 14.13 -43.42 -4.48
C ARG A 944 13.34 -42.19 -4.90
N TYR A 945 12.04 -42.32 -5.15
CA TYR A 945 11.26 -41.26 -5.79
C TYR A 945 10.02 -40.82 -5.02
N VAL A 946 9.76 -41.39 -3.84
CA VAL A 946 8.65 -40.98 -2.96
C VAL A 946 9.21 -40.41 -1.66
N TYR A 947 9.05 -39.11 -1.48
CA TYR A 947 9.49 -38.34 -0.33
C TYR A 947 8.28 -38.10 0.57
N LEU A 948 8.33 -38.65 1.78
CA LEU A 948 7.25 -38.57 2.77
C LEU A 948 7.73 -37.83 4.00
N GLN A 949 6.82 -37.15 4.71
CA GLN A 949 7.09 -36.60 6.04
C GLN A 949 8.34 -35.72 6.07
N ASP A 950 9.26 -35.92 7.01
CA ASP A 950 10.49 -35.15 7.19
C ASP A 950 11.44 -35.16 5.98
N ARG A 951 11.23 -36.03 4.99
CA ARG A 951 11.94 -36.00 3.70
C ARG A 951 11.24 -35.16 2.63
N ALA A 952 9.96 -34.81 2.81
CA ALA A 952 9.21 -33.99 1.87
C ALA A 952 9.55 -32.48 2.02
N THR A 953 10.83 -32.14 1.88
CA THR A 953 11.39 -30.79 2.09
C THR A 953 11.66 -30.07 0.77
N GLU A 954 11.68 -28.74 0.82
CA GLU A 954 12.02 -27.93 -0.36
C GLU A 954 13.47 -28.16 -0.80
N ALA A 955 14.38 -28.30 0.16
CA ALA A 955 15.77 -28.63 -0.12
C ALA A 955 15.90 -29.91 -0.96
N ASN A 956 15.16 -30.96 -0.61
CA ASN A 956 15.17 -32.20 -1.39
C ASN A 956 14.62 -31.99 -2.80
N LEU A 957 13.47 -31.31 -2.94
CA LEU A 957 12.90 -31.00 -4.25
C LEU A 957 13.87 -30.21 -5.14
N LYS A 958 14.42 -29.10 -4.64
CA LYS A 958 15.30 -28.19 -5.37
C LYS A 958 16.65 -28.83 -5.75
N SER A 959 17.06 -29.90 -5.06
CA SER A 959 18.31 -30.62 -5.35
C SER A 959 18.20 -31.64 -6.50
N LEU A 960 16.99 -32.02 -6.90
CA LEU A 960 16.75 -33.09 -7.87
C LEU A 960 16.75 -32.58 -9.32
N PRO A 961 17.15 -33.42 -10.31
CA PRO A 961 17.02 -33.09 -11.72
C PRO A 961 15.58 -33.29 -12.20
N LEU A 962 14.71 -32.31 -11.92
CA LEU A 962 13.25 -32.44 -12.07
C LEU A 962 12.78 -32.70 -13.53
N ASN A 963 13.58 -32.31 -14.52
CA ASN A 963 13.32 -32.58 -15.95
C ASN A 963 13.47 -34.07 -16.35
N THR A 964 13.91 -34.93 -15.44
CA THR A 964 14.02 -36.37 -15.66
C THR A 964 12.76 -37.15 -15.27
N PHE A 965 11.71 -36.50 -14.78
CA PHE A 965 10.49 -37.16 -14.33
C PHE A 965 9.32 -36.93 -15.28
N ARG A 966 8.57 -37.99 -15.57
CA ARG A 966 7.39 -37.95 -16.44
C ARG A 966 6.15 -37.45 -15.71
N ASN A 967 5.99 -37.84 -14.45
CA ASN A 967 4.87 -37.41 -13.60
C ASN A 967 5.41 -36.85 -12.28
N LEU A 968 4.77 -35.78 -11.80
CA LEU A 968 5.04 -35.18 -10.49
C LEU A 968 3.78 -35.30 -9.64
N LEU A 969 3.92 -35.60 -8.35
CA LEU A 969 2.81 -35.65 -7.40
C LEU A 969 3.18 -34.85 -6.15
N PHE A 970 2.37 -33.86 -5.82
CA PHE A 970 2.45 -33.06 -4.62
C PHE A 970 1.15 -33.25 -3.83
N ALA A 971 1.18 -34.15 -2.85
CA ALA A 971 0.07 -34.43 -1.96
C ALA A 971 0.33 -33.77 -0.60
N THR A 972 0.28 -32.44 -0.61
CA THR A 972 0.65 -31.53 0.49
C THR A 972 -0.49 -30.57 0.79
N HIS A 973 -0.35 -29.66 1.77
CA HIS A 973 -1.28 -28.53 1.87
C HIS A 973 -0.99 -27.49 0.79
N GLY A 974 -2.03 -26.81 0.32
CA GLY A 974 -1.94 -25.72 -0.66
C GLY A 974 -2.49 -24.44 -0.04
N LEU A 975 -1.87 -23.31 -0.37
CA LEU A 975 -2.25 -21.99 0.13
C LEU A 975 -2.50 -21.06 -1.05
N LEU A 976 -3.59 -20.30 -1.00
CA LEU A 976 -3.93 -19.30 -2.01
C LEU A 976 -3.30 -17.94 -1.70
N ALA A 977 -3.21 -17.09 -2.73
CA ALA A 977 -2.68 -15.74 -2.58
C ALA A 977 -3.48 -14.97 -1.52
N GLY A 978 -2.79 -14.41 -0.53
CA GLY A 978 -3.42 -13.62 0.53
C GLY A 978 -3.93 -14.41 1.73
N GLU A 979 -4.09 -15.74 1.65
CA GLU A 979 -4.60 -16.56 2.77
C GLU A 979 -3.68 -16.57 4.00
N PHE A 980 -2.40 -16.28 3.79
CA PHE A 980 -1.37 -16.35 4.83
C PHE A 980 -0.57 -15.05 4.95
N GLY A 981 -1.23 -13.94 4.65
CA GLY A 981 -0.64 -12.61 4.71
C GLY A 981 -0.78 -11.92 3.36
N PRO A 982 -1.10 -10.63 3.30
CA PRO A 982 -1.25 -9.98 2.01
C PRO A 982 0.10 -9.81 1.30
N GLY A 983 0.07 -9.85 -0.04
CA GLY A 983 1.27 -9.92 -0.86
C GLY A 983 2.01 -11.27 -0.82
N THR A 984 1.35 -12.30 -0.29
CA THR A 984 1.80 -13.69 -0.43
C THR A 984 1.37 -14.27 -1.76
N GLN A 985 2.23 -15.12 -2.31
CA GLN A 985 1.94 -15.85 -3.53
C GLN A 985 1.24 -17.15 -3.18
N PRO A 986 0.50 -17.76 -4.11
CA PRO A 986 0.07 -19.14 -3.93
C PRO A 986 1.29 -20.04 -3.67
N ALA A 987 1.16 -20.99 -2.75
CA ALA A 987 2.27 -21.84 -2.32
C ALA A 987 1.81 -23.26 -1.98
N LEU A 988 2.76 -24.21 -2.05
CA LEU A 988 2.60 -25.55 -1.52
C LEU A 988 3.39 -25.69 -0.22
N VAL A 989 2.80 -26.29 0.80
CA VAL A 989 3.45 -26.48 2.11
C VAL A 989 4.34 -27.69 2.06
N PHE A 990 5.61 -27.51 2.41
CA PHE A 990 6.61 -28.56 2.54
C PHE A 990 7.04 -28.73 4.00
N SER A 991 7.75 -29.81 4.27
CA SER A 991 8.24 -30.09 5.61
C SER A 991 9.24 -29.04 6.06
N SER A 992 8.98 -28.41 7.21
CA SER A 992 9.92 -27.50 7.87
C SER A 992 10.94 -28.24 8.75
N VAL A 993 10.70 -29.52 8.99
CA VAL A 993 11.60 -30.41 9.74
C VAL A 993 12.81 -30.74 8.87
N ASN A 994 14.01 -30.66 9.45
CA ASN A 994 15.28 -30.92 8.76
C ASN A 994 15.56 -30.01 7.54
N ASP A 995 14.89 -28.86 7.44
CA ASP A 995 15.09 -27.89 6.35
C ASP A 995 15.29 -26.46 6.88
N PRO A 996 16.42 -26.16 7.53
CA PRO A 996 16.63 -24.87 8.21
C PRO A 996 16.85 -23.68 7.27
N GLU A 997 17.15 -23.94 5.99
CA GLU A 997 17.50 -22.94 4.97
C GLU A 997 16.29 -22.43 4.17
N ASN A 998 15.20 -23.21 4.16
CA ASN A 998 13.93 -22.86 3.50
C ASN A 998 12.85 -22.50 4.55
N ASP A 999 11.76 -21.88 4.10
CA ASP A 999 10.66 -21.45 4.98
C ASP A 999 9.47 -22.44 5.00
N GLY A 1000 9.56 -23.54 4.25
CA GLY A 1000 8.56 -24.61 4.18
C GLY A 1000 7.38 -24.26 3.28
N LEU A 1001 7.51 -23.23 2.43
CA LEU A 1001 6.49 -22.73 1.52
C LEU A 1001 7.08 -22.63 0.12
N LEU A 1002 6.77 -23.61 -0.73
CA LEU A 1002 7.16 -23.57 -2.14
C LEU A 1002 6.25 -22.60 -2.89
N GLU A 1003 6.69 -21.34 -3.02
CA GLU A 1003 5.89 -20.25 -3.61
C GLU A 1003 5.91 -20.27 -5.15
N MET A 1004 4.89 -19.66 -5.77
CA MET A 1004 4.80 -19.46 -7.23
C MET A 1004 6.13 -19.00 -7.85
N GLY A 1005 6.79 -17.99 -7.26
CA GLY A 1005 8.09 -17.44 -7.66
C GLY A 1005 9.19 -18.49 -7.78
N GLU A 1006 9.24 -19.43 -6.84
CA GLU A 1006 10.23 -20.49 -6.80
C GLU A 1006 9.90 -21.59 -7.81
N ILE A 1007 8.62 -21.97 -7.92
CA ILE A 1007 8.14 -22.98 -8.88
C ILE A 1007 8.56 -22.59 -10.30
N LEU A 1008 8.44 -21.31 -10.66
CA LEU A 1008 8.84 -20.82 -11.98
C LEU A 1008 10.30 -21.10 -12.32
N GLY A 1009 11.17 -21.07 -11.30
CA GLY A 1009 12.61 -21.30 -11.45
C GLY A 1009 12.98 -22.76 -11.58
N LEU A 1010 12.04 -23.67 -11.33
CA LEU A 1010 12.23 -25.10 -11.51
C LEU A 1010 12.18 -25.49 -13.00
N ASP A 1011 12.86 -26.59 -13.35
CA ASP A 1011 12.92 -27.12 -14.71
C ASP A 1011 12.26 -28.50 -14.76
N PHE A 1012 11.00 -28.54 -15.17
CA PHE A 1012 10.19 -29.74 -15.36
C PHE A 1012 10.18 -30.20 -16.83
N ASN A 1013 9.92 -31.48 -17.02
CA ASN A 1013 9.55 -32.06 -18.31
C ASN A 1013 8.43 -33.09 -18.13
N ALA A 1014 7.46 -32.73 -17.29
CA ALA A 1014 6.40 -33.61 -16.84
C ALA A 1014 5.18 -33.55 -17.77
N ASP A 1015 4.62 -34.72 -18.08
CA ASP A 1015 3.33 -34.83 -18.78
C ASP A 1015 2.16 -34.47 -17.87
N LEU A 1016 2.28 -34.79 -16.58
CA LEU A 1016 1.25 -34.50 -15.57
C LEU A 1016 1.89 -34.14 -14.24
N ALA A 1017 1.44 -33.04 -13.63
CA ALA A 1017 1.69 -32.71 -12.23
C ALA A 1017 0.38 -32.80 -11.44
N VAL A 1018 0.34 -33.58 -10.37
CA VAL A 1018 -0.85 -33.73 -9.53
C VAL A 1018 -0.66 -32.89 -8.28
N LEU A 1019 -1.61 -31.98 -8.02
CA LEU A 1019 -1.66 -31.15 -6.82
C LEU A 1019 -2.86 -31.60 -5.98
N SER A 1020 -2.65 -32.62 -5.14
CA SER A 1020 -3.66 -33.19 -4.23
C SER A 1020 -3.72 -32.39 -2.93
N ALA A 1021 -3.84 -31.07 -3.07
CA ALA A 1021 -3.81 -30.12 -1.97
C ALA A 1021 -5.22 -29.51 -1.77
N CYS A 1022 -5.76 -29.65 -0.55
CA CYS A 1022 -7.06 -29.09 -0.18
C CYS A 1022 -7.11 -27.59 -0.53
N ASN A 1023 -8.20 -27.13 -1.14
CA ASN A 1023 -8.47 -25.71 -1.46
C ASN A 1023 -7.65 -25.05 -2.59
N THR A 1024 -6.85 -25.79 -3.38
CA THR A 1024 -6.01 -25.12 -4.42
C THR A 1024 -6.76 -24.35 -5.51
N ALA A 1025 -8.07 -24.59 -5.71
CA ALA A 1025 -8.87 -23.87 -6.70
C ALA A 1025 -10.03 -23.02 -6.13
N SER A 1026 -10.33 -23.10 -4.83
CA SER A 1026 -11.42 -22.33 -4.21
C SER A 1026 -10.92 -21.27 -3.22
N GLY A 1027 -10.75 -20.05 -3.72
CA GLY A 1027 -10.56 -18.84 -2.89
C GLY A 1027 -11.61 -18.65 -1.82
N SER A 1028 -11.18 -18.28 -0.61
CA SER A 1028 -12.03 -18.09 0.57
C SER A 1028 -12.80 -16.76 0.62
N GLY A 1029 -12.91 -15.99 -0.47
CA GLY A 1029 -13.62 -14.70 -0.50
C GLY A 1029 -14.28 -14.34 -1.84
N GLU A 1030 -15.27 -13.43 -1.79
CA GLU A 1030 -15.94 -12.83 -2.97
C GLU A 1030 -14.97 -12.02 -3.86
N GLU A 1031 -13.82 -11.62 -3.31
CA GLU A 1031 -12.78 -10.88 -4.04
C GLU A 1031 -11.84 -11.79 -4.85
N ASP A 1032 -11.76 -13.11 -4.54
CA ASP A 1032 -10.94 -14.04 -5.31
C ASP A 1032 -11.69 -14.52 -6.56
N ARG A 1033 -11.30 -13.92 -7.69
CA ARG A 1033 -11.84 -14.16 -9.05
C ARG A 1033 -11.16 -15.35 -9.76
N GLY A 1034 -10.54 -16.27 -9.00
CA GLY A 1034 -9.79 -17.41 -9.54
C GLY A 1034 -8.34 -17.05 -9.91
N GLU A 1035 -7.85 -15.88 -9.49
CA GLU A 1035 -6.52 -15.37 -9.86
C GLU A 1035 -5.40 -16.17 -9.15
N GLY A 1036 -5.62 -16.60 -7.90
CA GLY A 1036 -4.67 -17.46 -7.17
C GLY A 1036 -4.50 -18.84 -7.82
N PHE A 1037 -5.60 -19.47 -8.20
CA PHE A 1037 -5.63 -20.74 -8.93
C PHE A 1037 -4.94 -20.65 -10.29
N ALA A 1038 -5.29 -19.63 -11.08
CA ALA A 1038 -4.68 -19.37 -12.38
C ALA A 1038 -3.17 -19.07 -12.27
N GLY A 1039 -2.74 -18.38 -11.20
CA GLY A 1039 -1.34 -18.11 -10.89
C GLY A 1039 -0.52 -19.36 -10.63
N LEU A 1040 -0.98 -20.22 -9.72
CA LEU A 1040 -0.26 -21.44 -9.35
C LEU A 1040 -0.17 -22.42 -10.53
N THR A 1041 -1.29 -22.72 -11.19
CA THR A 1041 -1.31 -23.65 -12.34
C THR A 1041 -0.41 -23.18 -13.48
N ARG A 1042 -0.41 -21.88 -13.78
CA ARG A 1042 0.45 -21.31 -14.82
C ARG A 1042 1.94 -21.34 -14.45
N SER A 1043 2.30 -21.23 -13.17
CA SER A 1043 3.70 -21.34 -12.72
C SER A 1043 4.29 -22.73 -13.00
N PHE A 1044 3.54 -23.80 -12.70
CA PHE A 1044 3.92 -25.18 -13.04
C PHE A 1044 4.01 -25.41 -14.54
N MET A 1045 3.06 -24.87 -15.31
CA MET A 1045 3.08 -25.01 -16.77
C MET A 1045 4.30 -24.35 -17.39
N TYR A 1046 4.66 -23.17 -16.88
CA TYR A 1046 5.88 -22.48 -17.29
C TYR A 1046 7.14 -23.28 -16.94
N ALA A 1047 7.21 -23.78 -15.70
CA ALA A 1047 8.30 -24.63 -15.24
C ALA A 1047 8.45 -25.90 -16.08
N GLY A 1048 7.39 -26.34 -16.78
CA GLY A 1048 7.46 -27.35 -17.84
C GLY A 1048 6.49 -28.52 -17.68
N ALA A 1049 5.53 -28.42 -16.76
CA ALA A 1049 4.41 -29.37 -16.71
C ALA A 1049 3.44 -29.13 -17.88
N ARG A 1050 3.00 -30.18 -18.57
CA ARG A 1050 2.03 -30.04 -19.67
C ARG A 1050 0.60 -29.85 -19.19
N SER A 1051 0.28 -30.52 -18.09
CA SER A 1051 -1.05 -30.49 -17.49
C SER A 1051 -0.95 -30.70 -16.01
N LEU A 1052 -1.97 -30.24 -15.31
CA LEU A 1052 -2.14 -30.43 -13.89
C LEU A 1052 -3.44 -31.15 -13.59
N LEU A 1053 -3.42 -32.05 -12.62
CA LEU A 1053 -4.62 -32.59 -11.98
C LEU A 1053 -4.73 -31.95 -10.60
N VAL A 1054 -5.79 -31.19 -10.36
CA VAL A 1054 -5.93 -30.32 -9.18
C VAL A 1054 -7.30 -30.52 -8.53
N THR A 1055 -7.41 -30.24 -7.24
CA THR A 1055 -8.68 -30.38 -6.48
C THR A 1055 -9.31 -29.03 -6.14
N GLU A 1056 -10.60 -28.89 -6.45
CA GLU A 1056 -11.41 -27.71 -6.15
C GLU A 1056 -11.75 -27.57 -4.66
N TRP A 1057 -12.05 -28.68 -3.98
CA TRP A 1057 -12.31 -28.73 -2.54
C TRP A 1057 -11.75 -30.02 -1.94
N SER A 1058 -11.79 -30.14 -0.61
CA SER A 1058 -11.34 -31.35 0.09
C SER A 1058 -12.17 -32.56 -0.33
N VAL A 1059 -11.50 -33.64 -0.72
CA VAL A 1059 -12.14 -34.86 -1.22
C VAL A 1059 -12.14 -35.93 -0.13
N GLU A 1060 -13.20 -36.74 -0.07
CA GLU A 1060 -13.22 -37.93 0.79
C GLU A 1060 -12.13 -38.92 0.35
N SER A 1061 -11.37 -39.43 1.31
CA SER A 1061 -10.10 -40.12 1.08
C SER A 1061 -10.22 -41.37 0.20
N THR A 1062 -11.27 -42.16 0.36
CA THR A 1062 -11.51 -43.36 -0.47
C THR A 1062 -11.75 -42.99 -1.92
N SER A 1063 -12.59 -41.97 -2.13
CA SER A 1063 -12.97 -41.46 -3.45
C SER A 1063 -11.77 -40.82 -4.15
N ALA A 1064 -10.98 -40.02 -3.43
CA ALA A 1064 -9.78 -39.39 -3.94
C ALA A 1064 -8.77 -40.41 -4.47
N ARG A 1065 -8.43 -41.40 -3.64
CA ARG A 1065 -7.51 -42.48 -4.01
C ARG A 1065 -8.01 -43.25 -5.23
N THR A 1066 -9.29 -43.61 -5.24
CA THR A 1066 -9.89 -44.40 -6.34
C THR A 1066 -9.81 -43.62 -7.65
N LEU A 1067 -10.17 -42.34 -7.66
CA LEU A 1067 -10.16 -41.51 -8.87
C LEU A 1067 -8.76 -41.28 -9.43
N VAL A 1068 -7.81 -40.92 -8.56
CA VAL A 1068 -6.41 -40.70 -8.96
C VAL A 1068 -5.79 -42.02 -9.47
N GLN A 1069 -6.00 -43.13 -8.75
CA GLN A 1069 -5.52 -44.45 -9.17
C GLN A 1069 -6.09 -44.86 -10.53
N THR A 1070 -7.40 -44.76 -10.73
CA THR A 1070 -8.04 -45.13 -12.00
C THR A 1070 -7.58 -44.22 -13.14
N THR A 1071 -7.40 -42.92 -12.87
CA THR A 1071 -6.88 -41.96 -13.85
C THR A 1071 -5.48 -42.36 -14.32
N PHE A 1072 -4.56 -42.64 -13.40
CA PHE A 1072 -3.21 -43.11 -13.77
C PHE A 1072 -3.22 -44.47 -14.46
N SER A 1073 -4.12 -45.38 -14.09
CA SER A 1073 -4.30 -46.65 -14.82
C SER A 1073 -4.69 -46.40 -16.28
N LYS A 1074 -5.67 -45.52 -16.52
CA LYS A 1074 -6.11 -45.16 -17.88
C LYS A 1074 -5.03 -44.43 -18.68
N ILE A 1075 -4.24 -43.57 -18.04
CA ILE A 1075 -3.07 -42.95 -18.67
C ILE A 1075 -2.03 -44.01 -19.06
N LYS A 1076 -1.76 -44.99 -18.19
CA LYS A 1076 -0.85 -46.11 -18.48
C LYS A 1076 -1.34 -47.00 -19.62
N GLU A 1077 -2.66 -47.16 -19.76
CA GLU A 1077 -3.33 -47.85 -20.87
C GLU A 1077 -3.24 -47.06 -22.21
N GLY A 1078 -2.78 -45.81 -22.19
CA GLY A 1078 -2.56 -44.98 -23.38
C GLY A 1078 -3.67 -43.98 -23.68
N HIS A 1079 -4.66 -43.82 -22.80
CA HIS A 1079 -5.69 -42.80 -22.96
C HIS A 1079 -5.14 -41.40 -22.66
N PRO A 1080 -5.57 -40.36 -23.41
CA PRO A 1080 -5.26 -38.96 -23.09
C PRO A 1080 -5.74 -38.58 -21.68
N LYS A 1081 -5.10 -37.60 -21.05
CA LYS A 1081 -5.24 -37.25 -19.63
C LYS A 1081 -6.67 -36.82 -19.31
N ALA A 1082 -7.29 -36.01 -20.17
CA ALA A 1082 -8.68 -35.58 -19.99
C ALA A 1082 -9.67 -36.73 -20.16
N GLU A 1083 -9.41 -37.63 -21.10
CA GLU A 1083 -10.23 -38.82 -21.32
C GLU A 1083 -10.09 -39.78 -20.13
N ALA A 1084 -8.87 -40.02 -19.65
CA ALA A 1084 -8.58 -40.86 -18.49
C ALA A 1084 -9.31 -40.38 -17.23
N LEU A 1085 -9.28 -39.08 -16.95
CA LEU A 1085 -10.02 -38.50 -15.82
C LEU A 1085 -11.54 -38.63 -16.01
N ALA A 1086 -12.04 -38.34 -17.21
CA ALA A 1086 -13.46 -38.48 -17.51
C ALA A 1086 -13.93 -39.94 -17.39
N MET A 1087 -13.12 -40.92 -17.80
CA MET A 1087 -13.38 -42.34 -17.61
C MET A 1087 -13.45 -42.70 -16.13
N ALA A 1088 -12.49 -42.24 -15.31
CA ALA A 1088 -12.50 -42.48 -13.87
C ALA A 1088 -13.78 -41.93 -13.21
N LYS A 1089 -14.22 -40.72 -13.61
CA LYS A 1089 -15.47 -40.12 -13.12
C LYS A 1089 -16.70 -40.89 -13.59
N ARG A 1090 -16.75 -41.28 -14.86
CA ARG A 1090 -17.86 -42.07 -15.41
C ARG A 1090 -17.99 -43.42 -14.69
N GLU A 1091 -16.87 -44.06 -14.40
CA GLU A 1091 -16.81 -45.31 -13.63
C GLU A 1091 -17.31 -45.11 -12.20
N ALA A 1092 -16.90 -44.03 -11.53
CA ALA A 1092 -17.46 -43.68 -10.22
C ALA A 1092 -18.99 -43.50 -10.30
N ILE A 1093 -19.48 -42.71 -11.26
CA ILE A 1093 -20.92 -42.44 -11.45
C ILE A 1093 -21.73 -43.71 -11.73
N SER A 1094 -21.19 -44.66 -12.50
CA SER A 1094 -21.89 -45.90 -12.87
C SER A 1094 -21.68 -47.04 -11.88
N SER A 1095 -20.77 -46.91 -10.92
CA SER A 1095 -20.51 -47.94 -9.93
C SER A 1095 -21.61 -48.01 -8.87
N ASN A 1096 -21.84 -49.20 -8.33
CA ASN A 1096 -22.66 -49.41 -7.15
C ASN A 1096 -21.84 -49.26 -5.85
N ALA A 1097 -20.70 -48.57 -5.91
CA ALA A 1097 -19.82 -48.43 -4.75
C ALA A 1097 -20.41 -47.45 -3.74
N LEU A 1098 -20.30 -47.82 -2.47
CA LEU A 1098 -20.88 -47.09 -1.34
C LEU A 1098 -19.77 -46.65 -0.38
N ILE A 1099 -19.83 -45.40 0.06
CA ILE A 1099 -18.98 -44.86 1.11
C ILE A 1099 -19.71 -45.00 2.46
N SER A 1100 -19.02 -45.58 3.43
CA SER A 1100 -19.54 -45.85 4.77
C SER A 1100 -19.18 -44.72 5.73
N TYR A 1101 -20.19 -44.22 6.47
CA TYR A 1101 -20.03 -43.21 7.52
C TYR A 1101 -20.53 -43.77 8.86
N GLY A 1102 -19.76 -44.65 9.48
CA GLY A 1102 -20.17 -45.38 10.68
C GLY A 1102 -20.65 -46.80 10.37
N ARG A 1103 -21.48 -47.41 11.23
CA ARG A 1103 -21.88 -48.83 11.06
C ARG A 1103 -22.96 -49.06 9.99
N ASP A 1104 -23.96 -48.19 9.91
CA ASP A 1104 -25.18 -48.45 9.12
C ASP A 1104 -25.51 -47.35 8.08
N ARG A 1105 -24.64 -46.35 7.92
CA ARG A 1105 -24.87 -45.23 6.99
C ARG A 1105 -24.02 -45.36 5.75
N MET A 1106 -24.67 -45.39 4.60
CA MET A 1106 -24.04 -45.56 3.28
C MET A 1106 -24.48 -44.46 2.33
N VAL A 1107 -23.55 -43.96 1.53
CA VAL A 1107 -23.81 -42.99 0.46
C VAL A 1107 -23.24 -43.53 -0.84
N SER A 1108 -23.98 -43.38 -1.95
CA SER A 1108 -23.49 -43.79 -3.25
C SER A 1108 -22.40 -42.84 -3.75
N ILE A 1109 -21.30 -43.41 -4.27
CA ILE A 1109 -20.21 -42.62 -4.88
C ILE A 1109 -20.67 -41.89 -6.15
N ALA A 1110 -21.85 -42.23 -6.70
CA ALA A 1110 -22.44 -41.52 -7.84
C ALA A 1110 -22.73 -40.04 -7.54
N HIS A 1111 -22.83 -39.66 -6.26
CA HIS A 1111 -23.01 -38.28 -5.85
C HIS A 1111 -21.80 -37.40 -6.28
N PRO A 1112 -22.02 -36.25 -6.96
CA PRO A 1112 -20.94 -35.39 -7.46
C PRO A 1112 -19.89 -34.96 -6.44
N PHE A 1113 -20.26 -34.91 -5.16
CA PHE A 1113 -19.34 -34.60 -4.06
C PHE A 1113 -18.06 -35.46 -4.08
N PHE A 1114 -18.16 -36.72 -4.50
CA PHE A 1114 -17.05 -37.67 -4.47
C PHE A 1114 -16.13 -37.60 -5.69
N TRP A 1115 -16.64 -37.19 -6.86
CA TRP A 1115 -15.90 -37.27 -8.13
C TRP A 1115 -15.68 -35.96 -8.87
N ALA A 1116 -16.49 -34.93 -8.59
CA ALA A 1116 -16.34 -33.60 -9.18
C ALA A 1116 -15.15 -32.76 -8.72
N PRO A 1117 -14.52 -32.95 -7.54
CA PRO A 1117 -13.48 -32.03 -7.09
C PRO A 1117 -12.22 -32.01 -7.97
N TYR A 1118 -11.86 -33.15 -8.59
CA TYR A 1118 -10.67 -33.23 -9.42
C TYR A 1118 -10.93 -32.61 -10.79
N VAL A 1119 -10.14 -31.64 -11.22
CA VAL A 1119 -10.21 -31.09 -12.58
C VAL A 1119 -8.84 -31.18 -13.26
N LEU A 1120 -8.86 -31.40 -14.58
CA LEU A 1120 -7.64 -31.32 -15.39
C LEU A 1120 -7.47 -29.88 -15.87
N VAL A 1121 -6.27 -29.33 -15.71
CA VAL A 1121 -5.89 -28.01 -16.19
C VAL A 1121 -4.72 -28.15 -17.16
N GLY A 1122 -4.84 -27.65 -18.38
CA GLY A 1122 -3.77 -27.66 -19.39
C GLY A 1122 -4.09 -28.53 -20.59
N GLU A 1123 -3.07 -29.20 -21.12
CA GLU A 1123 -3.19 -29.99 -22.34
C GLU A 1123 -3.85 -31.37 -22.06
N THR A 1124 -4.53 -31.96 -23.05
CA THR A 1124 -5.28 -33.23 -22.91
C THR A 1124 -4.46 -34.46 -23.23
#